data_AF-A0A1S9ABC5-F1
#
_entry.id   AF-A0A1S9ABC5-F1
#
_cell.length_a   1.000
_cell.length_b   1.000
_cell.length_c   1.000
_cell.angle_alpha   90.00
_cell.angle_beta   90.00
_cell.angle_gamma   90.00
#
_symmetry.space_group_name_H-M   'P 1'
#
loop_
_entity.id
_entity.type
_entity.pdbx_description
1 polymer ?
#
loop_
_entity_poly.entity_id
_entity_poly.type
_entity_poly.pdbx_seq_one_letter_code
_entity_poly.pdbx_strand_id
1 'polypeptide(L)'
;MATTYHNAIQQLYVAYFNRPADPAGLDFWETVLEANGGNTAVVSAEFAKSNEYTTEYNQVTTAGVVTQIYQNLFGHAPDSAGLAFWVKALNDKTMTVSNMVTEVAKGAQGTDKVAFESKVTVATAFTNALNTDAEKAGYNLPAAQEAAKELLATIKTAAQATAAIVPATLDASVAAVIKAGTPFTLESGLAALGAAQEALADFYDEFDTDVDGDDDVDADDIAQNLEDAEDDVEALVADPLYGTTTNAGVKAALLAEQEEIYATAVEDAQDELADAQEAVEEVDGLADAIAAFTSATEASEEAAEAETDADIAHNAALTTFAGYNVESFNGTFGDDDYEIVVDGDVVAVMDDGELVLADDVDAADYRGLAAVITAANALLAAQADAAAAAEAAEFAQLQVELLDHSVTLAGAFTFNETEPEDEDAPTYDEVLDELSALTAEALTARAAADAAPTDLALEAAAVAAEDAVVDFRAEITAFLGANDTDLADAVTAANDAIEAAQEDVDALADAIEALEEAQALADQEEALVDAITAAQDEFKTNDYAAPKMLGASAFGTSAADIFVVDGANSTITSFGRSGDDVLYIGEGFKLNETGDLKKGDNAALEVFFVQSGSNTVVTIETVAFGSNSADAEIKITLTGVDADDLTFNNGIITLG
;
A
#
# COMPACT_ATOMS: atom_id res chain seq x y z
N MET A 1 0.20 -11.96 -38.27
CA MET A 1 0.70 -11.34 -39.53
C MET A 1 1.87 -10.45 -39.16
N ALA A 2 2.84 -10.22 -40.06
CA ALA A 2 3.90 -9.25 -39.77
C ALA A 2 3.29 -7.84 -39.84
N THR A 3 3.51 -7.00 -38.83
CA THR A 3 2.97 -5.62 -38.74
C THR A 3 3.87 -4.61 -39.48
N THR A 4 4.35 -5.01 -40.66
CA THR A 4 5.48 -4.36 -41.36
C THR A 4 5.14 -2.93 -41.80
N TYR A 5 3.89 -2.67 -42.18
CA TYR A 5 3.45 -1.39 -42.72
C TYR A 5 2.39 -0.66 -41.88
N HIS A 6 2.04 -1.16 -40.68
CA HIS A 6 1.06 -0.51 -39.78
C HIS A 6 1.36 0.97 -39.55
N ASN A 7 2.63 1.32 -39.28
CA ASN A 7 3.02 2.71 -39.06
C ASN A 7 2.79 3.59 -40.32
N ALA A 8 3.12 3.07 -41.51
CA ALA A 8 2.92 3.78 -42.77
C ALA A 8 1.43 3.96 -43.11
N ILE A 9 0.58 3.00 -42.71
CA ILE A 9 -0.88 3.10 -42.86
C ILE A 9 -1.45 4.12 -41.88
N GLN A 10 -0.99 4.13 -40.62
CA GLN A 10 -1.39 5.13 -39.63
C GLN A 10 -1.02 6.55 -40.06
N GLN A 11 0.18 6.73 -40.63
CA GLN A 11 0.58 8.00 -41.24
C GLN A 11 -0.42 8.48 -42.30
N LEU A 12 -0.98 7.58 -43.12
CA LEU A 12 -2.00 7.94 -44.11
C LEU A 12 -3.33 8.30 -43.46
N TYR A 13 -3.81 7.54 -42.46
CA TYR A 13 -5.05 7.85 -41.74
C TYR A 13 -4.96 9.21 -41.03
N VAL A 14 -3.84 9.48 -40.34
CA VAL A 14 -3.57 10.78 -39.70
C VAL A 14 -3.56 11.89 -40.75
N ALA A 15 -2.84 11.72 -41.86
CA ALA A 15 -2.73 12.75 -42.90
C ALA A 15 -4.07 13.08 -43.57
N TYR A 16 -4.86 12.06 -43.90
CA TYR A 16 -6.08 12.22 -44.67
C TYR A 16 -7.28 12.57 -43.80
N PHE A 17 -7.39 11.98 -42.62
CA PHE A 17 -8.63 11.97 -41.83
C PHE A 17 -8.43 12.45 -40.39
N ASN A 18 -7.19 12.76 -39.98
CA ASN A 18 -6.85 13.19 -38.61
C ASN A 18 -7.40 12.24 -37.53
N ARG A 19 -7.49 10.94 -37.81
CA ARG A 19 -7.95 9.94 -36.83
C ARG A 19 -7.11 8.67 -36.87
N PRO A 20 -7.15 7.85 -35.81
CA PRO A 20 -6.55 6.51 -35.83
C PRO A 20 -7.21 5.60 -36.87
N ALA A 21 -6.46 4.64 -37.43
CA ALA A 21 -7.05 3.56 -38.21
C ALA A 21 -7.99 2.71 -37.34
N ASP A 22 -9.05 2.15 -37.90
CA ASP A 22 -9.75 1.04 -37.25
C ASP A 22 -8.92 -0.26 -37.43
N PRO A 23 -8.97 -1.23 -36.49
CA PRO A 23 -8.14 -2.44 -36.57
C PRO A 23 -8.35 -3.24 -37.86
N ALA A 24 -9.59 -3.37 -38.32
CA ALA A 24 -9.92 -4.14 -39.53
C ALA A 24 -9.40 -3.44 -40.81
N GLY A 25 -9.50 -2.11 -40.87
CA GLY A 25 -8.94 -1.28 -41.92
C GLY A 25 -7.42 -1.37 -41.96
N LEU A 26 -6.77 -1.32 -40.79
CA LEU A 26 -5.31 -1.45 -40.68
C LEU A 26 -4.82 -2.79 -41.25
N ASP A 27 -5.45 -3.90 -40.86
CA ASP A 27 -5.13 -5.25 -41.35
C ASP A 27 -5.42 -5.42 -42.86
N PHE A 28 -6.52 -4.83 -43.34
CA PHE A 28 -6.85 -4.84 -44.76
C PHE A 28 -5.78 -4.12 -45.58
N TRP A 29 -5.38 -2.91 -45.18
CA TRP A 29 -4.38 -2.13 -45.89
C TRP A 29 -2.98 -2.73 -45.77
N GLU A 30 -2.65 -3.40 -44.67
CA GLU A 30 -1.41 -4.18 -44.53
C GLU A 30 -1.31 -5.23 -45.64
N THR A 31 -2.39 -5.99 -45.85
CA THR A 31 -2.46 -7.01 -46.91
C THR A 31 -2.30 -6.38 -48.31
N VAL A 32 -2.89 -5.21 -48.53
CA VAL A 32 -2.75 -4.46 -49.79
C VAL A 32 -1.30 -4.00 -50.00
N LEU A 33 -0.64 -3.50 -48.96
CA LEU A 33 0.75 -3.04 -49.05
C LEU A 33 1.72 -4.19 -49.23
N GLU A 34 1.55 -5.31 -48.52
CA GLU A 34 2.35 -6.52 -48.74
C GLU A 34 2.27 -6.99 -50.20
N ALA A 35 1.06 -7.04 -50.77
CA ALA A 35 0.84 -7.43 -52.16
C ALA A 35 1.47 -6.45 -53.18
N ASN A 36 1.69 -5.20 -52.79
CA ASN A 36 2.24 -4.14 -53.62
C ASN A 36 3.68 -3.72 -53.23
N GLY A 37 4.38 -4.56 -52.45
CA GLY A 37 5.77 -4.31 -52.06
C GLY A 37 5.98 -3.05 -51.23
N GLY A 38 5.03 -2.70 -50.36
CA GLY A 38 5.10 -1.53 -49.46
C GLY A 38 4.76 -0.20 -50.12
N ASN A 39 4.21 -0.19 -51.33
CA ASN A 39 3.89 1.05 -52.05
C ASN A 39 2.64 1.78 -51.48
N THR A 40 2.86 2.73 -50.58
CA THR A 40 1.80 3.54 -49.93
C THR A 40 0.96 4.39 -50.89
N ALA A 41 1.46 4.68 -52.10
CA ALA A 41 0.71 5.43 -53.10
C ALA A 41 -0.56 4.70 -53.56
N VAL A 42 -0.58 3.36 -53.47
CA VAL A 42 -1.75 2.55 -53.84
C VAL A 42 -2.89 2.76 -52.86
N VAL A 43 -2.60 2.77 -51.55
CA VAL A 43 -3.58 3.04 -50.48
C VAL A 43 -4.05 4.49 -50.51
N SER A 44 -3.10 5.42 -50.63
CA SER A 44 -3.39 6.86 -50.71
C SER A 44 -4.31 7.22 -51.90
N ALA A 45 -4.16 6.53 -53.03
CA ALA A 45 -5.05 6.72 -54.19
C ALA A 45 -6.48 6.19 -53.95
N GLU A 46 -6.65 5.16 -53.12
CA GLU A 46 -7.98 4.64 -52.74
C GLU A 46 -8.63 5.52 -51.65
N PHE A 47 -7.86 6.04 -50.69
CA PHE A 47 -8.36 7.02 -49.72
C PHE A 47 -8.94 8.25 -50.41
N ALA A 48 -8.24 8.80 -51.41
CA ALA A 48 -8.73 9.95 -52.17
C ALA A 48 -10.01 9.70 -52.99
N LYS A 49 -10.47 8.45 -53.09
CA LYS A 49 -11.73 8.05 -53.73
C LYS A 49 -12.80 7.61 -52.74
N SER A 50 -12.48 7.53 -51.45
CA SER A 50 -13.38 6.98 -50.44
C SER A 50 -14.56 7.93 -50.19
N ASN A 51 -15.66 7.36 -49.68
CA ASN A 51 -16.78 8.17 -49.23
C ASN A 51 -16.36 9.08 -48.08
N GLU A 52 -15.48 8.61 -47.18
CA GLU A 52 -14.92 9.39 -46.08
C GLU A 52 -14.15 10.63 -46.58
N TYR A 53 -13.28 10.47 -47.58
CA TYR A 53 -12.61 11.61 -48.21
C TYR A 53 -13.60 12.57 -48.85
N THR A 54 -14.64 12.03 -49.49
CA THR A 54 -15.68 12.89 -50.03
C THR A 54 -16.37 13.65 -48.89
N THR A 55 -16.81 13.01 -47.81
CA THR A 55 -17.44 13.71 -46.67
C THR A 55 -16.54 14.78 -46.05
N GLU A 56 -15.26 14.45 -45.80
CA GLU A 56 -14.29 15.32 -45.13
C GLU A 56 -13.93 16.55 -45.99
N TYR A 57 -13.81 16.37 -47.31
CA TYR A 57 -13.32 17.43 -48.22
C TYR A 57 -14.41 17.99 -49.16
N ASN A 58 -15.65 17.50 -49.11
CA ASN A 58 -16.75 17.99 -49.94
C ASN A 58 -17.20 19.37 -49.46
N GLN A 59 -17.32 20.30 -50.41
CA GLN A 59 -17.48 21.76 -50.24
C GLN A 59 -16.17 22.56 -50.08
N VAL A 60 -15.00 21.93 -50.12
CA VAL A 60 -13.72 22.64 -49.94
C VAL A 60 -13.04 22.95 -51.28
N THR A 61 -12.57 24.19 -51.45
CA THR A 61 -11.74 24.57 -52.61
C THR A 61 -10.38 23.85 -52.56
N THR A 62 -9.64 23.78 -53.68
CA THR A 62 -8.26 23.25 -53.70
C THR A 62 -7.39 23.84 -52.58
N ALA A 63 -7.58 25.13 -52.25
CA ALA A 63 -6.87 25.79 -51.16
C ALA A 63 -7.25 25.22 -49.79
N GLY A 64 -8.53 24.98 -49.53
CA GLY A 64 -8.93 24.40 -48.25
C GLY A 64 -8.56 22.91 -48.12
N VAL A 65 -8.50 22.14 -49.22
CA VAL A 65 -7.93 20.77 -49.18
C VAL A 65 -6.48 20.82 -48.71
N VAL A 66 -5.67 21.73 -49.26
CA VAL A 66 -4.28 21.91 -48.84
C VAL A 66 -4.20 22.33 -47.37
N THR A 67 -5.03 23.28 -46.95
CA THR A 67 -5.06 23.74 -45.56
C THR A 67 -5.44 22.62 -44.59
N GLN A 68 -6.44 21.79 -44.93
CA GLN A 68 -6.88 20.70 -44.06
C GLN A 68 -5.80 19.63 -43.90
N ILE A 69 -5.09 19.27 -44.97
CA ILE A 69 -3.96 18.32 -44.90
C ILE A 69 -2.86 18.84 -43.95
N TYR A 70 -2.54 20.13 -44.02
CA TYR A 70 -1.59 20.76 -43.09
C TYR A 70 -2.13 20.76 -41.64
N GLN A 71 -3.42 21.02 -41.44
CA GLN A 71 -4.04 20.96 -40.12
C GLN A 71 -4.01 19.56 -39.53
N ASN A 72 -4.31 18.54 -40.33
CA ASN A 72 -4.28 17.13 -39.94
C ASN A 72 -2.88 16.69 -39.54
N LEU A 73 -1.88 17.00 -40.38
CA LEU A 73 -0.49 16.60 -40.17
C LEU A 73 0.20 17.37 -39.04
N PHE A 74 0.05 18.70 -39.02
CA PHE A 74 0.90 19.60 -38.22
C PHE A 74 0.14 20.46 -37.21
N GLY A 75 -1.19 20.49 -37.27
CA GLY A 75 -2.02 21.28 -36.36
C GLY A 75 -2.04 22.78 -36.66
N HIS A 76 -1.59 23.21 -37.84
CA HIS A 76 -1.65 24.60 -38.30
C HIS A 76 -1.87 24.70 -39.82
N ALA A 77 -2.22 25.89 -40.31
CA ALA A 77 -2.36 26.18 -41.75
C ALA A 77 -0.99 26.36 -42.45
N PRO A 78 -0.89 26.09 -43.77
CA PRO A 78 0.33 26.36 -44.54
C PRO A 78 0.64 27.86 -44.63
N ASP A 79 1.90 28.20 -44.84
CA ASP A 79 2.27 29.58 -45.18
C ASP A 79 1.71 29.97 -46.56
N SER A 80 1.58 31.28 -46.80
CA SER A 80 0.96 31.79 -48.03
C SER A 80 1.65 31.34 -49.33
N ALA A 81 2.99 31.16 -49.33
CA ALA A 81 3.74 30.75 -50.50
C ALA A 81 3.62 29.23 -50.72
N GLY A 82 3.70 28.44 -49.65
CA GLY A 82 3.44 27.01 -49.67
C GLY A 82 2.03 26.70 -50.19
N LEU A 83 1.01 27.37 -49.65
CA LEU A 83 -0.38 27.23 -50.09
C LEU A 83 -0.52 27.52 -51.59
N ALA A 84 0.05 28.64 -52.07
CA ALA A 84 -0.02 29.02 -53.47
C ALA A 84 0.67 27.99 -54.39
N PHE A 85 1.79 27.42 -53.96
CA PHE A 85 2.51 26.37 -54.68
C PHE A 85 1.66 25.10 -54.84
N TRP A 86 1.12 24.56 -53.74
CA TRP A 86 0.32 23.34 -53.76
C TRP A 86 -0.97 23.52 -54.57
N VAL A 87 -1.67 24.64 -54.36
CA VAL A 87 -2.91 24.94 -55.08
C VAL A 87 -2.66 25.02 -56.58
N LYS A 88 -1.58 25.67 -57.02
CA LYS A 88 -1.23 25.73 -58.44
C LYS A 88 -0.95 24.34 -59.00
N ALA A 89 -0.17 23.52 -58.29
CA ALA A 89 0.20 22.19 -58.76
C ALA A 89 -1.01 21.22 -58.87
N LEU A 90 -1.95 21.32 -57.93
CA LEU A 90 -3.20 20.55 -57.95
C LEU A 90 -4.15 21.03 -59.06
N ASN A 91 -4.32 22.35 -59.23
CA ASN A 91 -5.19 22.92 -60.27
C ASN A 91 -4.66 22.65 -61.69
N ASP A 92 -3.34 22.73 -61.88
CA ASP A 92 -2.68 22.42 -63.16
C ASP A 92 -2.61 20.91 -63.42
N LYS A 93 -3.05 20.07 -62.47
CA LYS A 93 -2.99 18.60 -62.50
C LYS A 93 -1.58 18.04 -62.72
N THR A 94 -0.56 18.81 -62.39
CA THR A 94 0.84 18.35 -62.38
C THR A 94 1.13 17.47 -61.18
N MET A 95 0.23 17.44 -60.19
CA MET A 95 0.30 16.64 -58.98
C MET A 95 -1.12 16.24 -58.55
N THR A 96 -1.25 15.07 -57.93
CA THR A 96 -2.49 14.63 -57.28
C THR A 96 -2.45 14.94 -55.78
N VAL A 97 -3.60 14.89 -55.10
CA VAL A 97 -3.64 15.02 -53.63
C VAL A 97 -2.80 13.93 -52.96
N SER A 98 -2.81 12.70 -53.50
CA SER A 98 -1.97 11.59 -53.02
C SER A 98 -0.47 11.90 -53.04
N ASN A 99 0.00 12.43 -54.17
CA ASN A 99 1.38 12.88 -54.31
C ASN A 99 1.69 14.04 -53.36
N MET A 100 0.77 15.00 -53.22
CA MET A 100 0.96 16.15 -52.31
C MET A 100 1.10 15.70 -50.86
N VAL A 101 0.20 14.86 -50.34
CA VAL A 101 0.25 14.35 -48.95
C VAL A 101 1.60 13.71 -48.67
N THR A 102 2.08 12.88 -49.60
CA THR A 102 3.39 12.22 -49.50
C THR A 102 4.54 13.23 -49.40
N GLU A 103 4.54 14.26 -50.25
CA GLU A 103 5.63 15.26 -50.28
C GLU A 103 5.56 16.23 -49.10
N VAL A 104 4.37 16.57 -48.61
CA VAL A 104 4.19 17.39 -47.40
C VAL A 104 4.67 16.64 -46.16
N ALA A 105 4.29 15.37 -46.00
CA ALA A 105 4.75 14.55 -44.88
C ALA A 105 6.28 14.36 -44.89
N LYS A 106 6.88 14.11 -46.06
CA LYS A 106 8.35 14.02 -46.21
C LYS A 106 9.08 15.33 -45.94
N GLY A 107 8.43 16.46 -46.21
CA GLY A 107 8.98 17.80 -46.00
C GLY A 107 8.87 18.29 -44.55
N ALA A 108 8.21 17.53 -43.66
CA ALA A 108 8.05 17.90 -42.26
C ALA A 108 9.40 18.04 -41.55
N GLN A 109 9.58 19.13 -40.82
CA GLN A 109 10.81 19.46 -40.08
C GLN A 109 10.47 20.20 -38.79
N GLY A 110 11.40 20.22 -37.82
CA GLY A 110 11.20 20.94 -36.56
C GLY A 110 9.91 20.53 -35.85
N THR A 111 9.09 21.52 -35.46
CA THR A 111 7.80 21.31 -34.79
C THR A 111 6.80 20.51 -35.61
N ASP A 112 6.81 20.65 -36.94
CA ASP A 112 5.87 19.96 -37.84
C ASP A 112 6.13 18.45 -37.82
N LYS A 113 7.42 18.07 -37.82
CA LYS A 113 7.85 16.68 -37.70
C LYS A 113 7.42 16.10 -36.34
N VAL A 114 7.66 16.85 -35.26
CA VAL A 114 7.27 16.42 -33.91
C VAL A 114 5.76 16.23 -33.80
N ALA A 115 4.96 17.17 -34.29
CA ALA A 115 3.50 17.07 -34.24
C ALA A 115 2.98 15.85 -35.01
N PHE A 116 3.50 15.63 -36.23
CA PHE A 116 3.08 14.51 -37.07
C PHE A 116 3.45 13.16 -36.45
N GLU A 117 4.69 12.99 -36.01
CA GLU A 117 5.14 11.75 -35.36
C GLU A 117 4.38 11.49 -34.06
N SER A 118 4.10 12.54 -33.26
CA SER A 118 3.33 12.45 -32.02
C SER A 118 1.89 11.98 -32.26
N LYS A 119 1.20 12.53 -33.25
CA LYS A 119 -0.14 12.09 -33.66
C LYS A 119 -0.14 10.64 -34.13
N VAL A 120 0.87 10.21 -34.90
CA VAL A 120 0.98 8.82 -35.38
C VAL A 120 1.23 7.86 -34.21
N THR A 121 2.03 8.25 -33.22
CA THR A 121 2.24 7.46 -31.99
C THR A 121 0.93 7.25 -31.24
N VAL A 122 0.19 8.33 -30.96
CA VAL A 122 -1.12 8.23 -30.28
C VAL A 122 -2.11 7.42 -31.10
N ALA A 123 -2.20 7.66 -32.42
CA ALA A 123 -3.06 6.88 -33.31
C ALA A 123 -2.74 5.38 -33.29
N THR A 124 -1.44 5.03 -33.27
CA THR A 124 -1.02 3.63 -33.20
C THR A 124 -1.40 2.99 -31.87
N ALA A 125 -1.14 3.68 -30.75
CA ALA A 125 -1.52 3.20 -29.42
C ALA A 125 -3.04 3.02 -29.30
N PHE A 126 -3.81 4.01 -29.75
CA PHE A 126 -5.28 3.98 -29.74
C PHE A 126 -5.83 2.80 -30.54
N THR A 127 -5.38 2.60 -31.78
CA THR A 127 -5.84 1.45 -32.59
C THR A 127 -5.49 0.11 -31.96
N ASN A 128 -4.33 -0.01 -31.28
CA ASN A 128 -3.96 -1.23 -30.58
C ASN A 128 -4.82 -1.46 -29.33
N ALA A 129 -5.26 -0.40 -28.68
CA ALA A 129 -6.15 -0.46 -27.51
C ALA A 129 -7.59 -0.88 -27.87
N LEU A 130 -8.03 -0.69 -29.12
CA LEU A 130 -9.31 -1.23 -29.64
C LEU A 130 -9.26 -2.77 -29.80
N ASN A 131 -9.27 -3.48 -28.67
CA ASN A 131 -8.95 -4.90 -28.60
C ASN A 131 -10.19 -5.79 -28.45
N THR A 132 -11.31 -5.26 -27.97
CA THR A 132 -12.60 -5.96 -27.86
C THR A 132 -13.47 -5.81 -29.12
N ASP A 133 -14.43 -6.71 -29.30
CA ASP A 133 -15.40 -6.62 -30.41
C ASP A 133 -16.35 -5.42 -30.24
N ALA A 134 -16.68 -5.05 -29.00
CA ALA A 134 -17.52 -3.90 -28.70
C ALA A 134 -16.84 -2.57 -29.06
N GLU A 135 -15.56 -2.39 -28.69
CA GLU A 135 -14.78 -1.20 -29.06
C GLU A 135 -14.61 -1.10 -30.57
N LYS A 136 -14.29 -2.21 -31.25
CA LYS A 136 -14.18 -2.23 -32.71
C LYS A 136 -15.50 -1.86 -33.37
N ALA A 137 -16.62 -2.34 -32.86
CA ALA A 137 -17.94 -1.99 -33.38
C ALA A 137 -18.29 -0.51 -33.12
N GLY A 138 -18.05 -0.01 -31.91
CA GLY A 138 -18.32 1.36 -31.50
C GLY A 138 -17.49 2.39 -32.27
N TYR A 139 -16.19 2.13 -32.47
CA TYR A 139 -15.30 3.04 -33.20
C TYR A 139 -15.70 3.22 -34.68
N ASN A 140 -16.42 2.27 -35.26
CA ASN A 140 -16.90 2.37 -36.64
C ASN A 140 -18.10 3.32 -36.80
N LEU A 141 -18.63 3.88 -35.71
CA LEU A 141 -19.74 4.83 -35.73
C LEU A 141 -19.23 6.26 -35.95
N PRO A 142 -19.96 7.11 -36.71
CA PRO A 142 -19.47 8.44 -37.10
C PRO A 142 -19.06 9.33 -35.92
N ALA A 143 -19.83 9.33 -34.82
CA ALA A 143 -19.54 10.18 -33.67
C ALA A 143 -18.27 9.76 -32.91
N ALA A 144 -17.95 8.46 -32.84
CA ALA A 144 -16.67 8.00 -32.32
C ALA A 144 -15.50 8.48 -33.20
N GLN A 145 -15.66 8.42 -34.52
CA GLN A 145 -14.60 8.87 -35.44
C GLN A 145 -14.37 10.37 -35.32
N GLU A 146 -15.41 11.18 -35.09
CA GLU A 146 -15.27 12.61 -34.81
C GLU A 146 -14.57 12.86 -33.46
N ALA A 147 -14.95 12.16 -32.39
CA ALA A 147 -14.26 12.27 -31.09
C ALA A 147 -12.76 11.88 -31.20
N ALA A 148 -12.42 10.85 -31.99
CA ALA A 148 -11.04 10.48 -32.23
C ALA A 148 -10.26 11.52 -33.06
N LYS A 149 -10.95 12.27 -33.92
CA LYS A 149 -10.34 13.43 -34.60
C LYS A 149 -10.03 14.55 -33.62
N GLU A 150 -10.93 14.82 -32.69
CA GLU A 150 -10.72 15.82 -31.64
C GLU A 150 -9.53 15.43 -30.75
N LEU A 151 -9.45 14.16 -30.33
CA LEU A 151 -8.30 13.62 -29.61
C LEU A 151 -6.99 13.93 -30.34
N LEU A 152 -6.84 13.50 -31.60
CA LEU A 152 -5.60 13.75 -32.35
C LEU A 152 -5.36 15.24 -32.63
N ALA A 153 -6.39 16.08 -32.70
CA ALA A 153 -6.23 17.52 -32.90
C ALA A 153 -5.52 18.22 -31.72
N THR A 154 -5.62 17.67 -30.51
CA THR A 154 -4.93 18.19 -29.32
C THR A 154 -3.42 17.92 -29.32
N ILE A 155 -2.98 16.88 -30.03
CA ILE A 155 -1.60 16.39 -30.02
C ILE A 155 -0.73 17.20 -30.98
N LYS A 156 0.18 18.01 -30.43
CA LYS A 156 1.13 18.86 -31.18
C LYS A 156 2.58 18.70 -30.75
N THR A 157 2.82 18.07 -29.60
CA THR A 157 4.15 17.92 -28.98
C THR A 157 4.39 16.49 -28.52
N ALA A 158 5.66 16.12 -28.36
CA ALA A 158 6.04 14.81 -27.83
C ALA A 158 5.53 14.59 -26.40
N ALA A 159 5.57 15.62 -25.54
CA ALA A 159 5.07 15.53 -24.16
C ALA A 159 3.56 15.21 -24.11
N GLN A 160 2.75 15.84 -24.97
CA GLN A 160 1.33 15.52 -25.07
C GLN A 160 1.09 14.09 -25.56
N ALA A 161 1.88 13.60 -26.53
CA ALA A 161 1.76 12.21 -26.96
C ALA A 161 2.18 11.23 -25.86
N THR A 162 3.25 11.50 -25.12
CA THR A 162 3.67 10.67 -23.99
C THR A 162 2.57 10.59 -22.93
N ALA A 163 1.96 11.72 -22.56
CA ALA A 163 0.84 11.74 -21.62
C ALA A 163 -0.38 10.96 -22.16
N ALA A 164 -0.72 11.13 -23.44
CA ALA A 164 -1.89 10.50 -24.04
C ALA A 164 -1.79 8.96 -24.23
N ILE A 165 -0.58 8.38 -24.15
CA ILE A 165 -0.38 6.93 -24.27
C ILE A 165 -0.09 6.24 -22.94
N VAL A 166 -0.13 6.97 -21.81
CA VAL A 166 -0.13 6.36 -20.48
C VAL A 166 -1.36 5.45 -20.39
N PRO A 167 -1.24 4.19 -19.91
CA PRO A 167 -2.33 3.21 -19.97
C PRO A 167 -3.69 3.74 -19.49
N ALA A 168 -3.76 4.33 -18.30
CA ALA A 168 -5.00 4.90 -17.76
C ALA A 168 -5.60 6.02 -18.66
N THR A 169 -4.76 6.95 -19.14
CA THR A 169 -5.21 8.04 -20.02
C THR A 169 -5.64 7.53 -21.40
N LEU A 170 -4.96 6.50 -21.92
CA LEU A 170 -5.28 5.87 -23.19
C LEU A 170 -6.63 5.14 -23.10
N ASP A 171 -6.84 4.36 -22.04
CA ASP A 171 -8.07 3.62 -21.80
C ASP A 171 -9.26 4.58 -21.62
N ALA A 172 -9.08 5.66 -20.85
CA ALA A 172 -10.08 6.73 -20.74
C ALA A 172 -10.40 7.39 -22.09
N SER A 173 -9.39 7.64 -22.92
CA SER A 173 -9.58 8.21 -24.27
C SER A 173 -10.33 7.25 -25.19
N VAL A 174 -10.02 5.95 -25.13
CA VAL A 174 -10.74 4.91 -25.87
C VAL A 174 -12.19 4.86 -25.41
N ALA A 175 -12.44 4.77 -24.11
CA ALA A 175 -13.78 4.74 -23.53
C ALA A 175 -14.61 5.97 -23.96
N ALA A 176 -14.04 7.17 -23.88
CA ALA A 176 -14.71 8.41 -24.30
C ALA A 176 -15.06 8.41 -25.79
N VAL A 177 -14.15 7.97 -26.65
CA VAL A 177 -14.38 7.86 -28.09
C VAL A 177 -15.46 6.84 -28.40
N ILE A 178 -15.42 5.66 -27.78
CA ILE A 178 -16.44 4.62 -27.99
C ILE A 178 -17.80 5.09 -27.49
N LYS A 179 -17.85 5.74 -26.33
CA LYS A 179 -19.06 6.35 -25.76
C LYS A 179 -19.69 7.36 -26.72
N ALA A 180 -18.90 8.22 -27.35
CA ALA A 180 -19.42 9.16 -28.36
C ALA A 180 -20.08 8.43 -29.54
N GLY A 181 -19.58 7.25 -29.92
CA GLY A 181 -20.15 6.43 -30.98
C GLY A 181 -21.46 5.74 -30.61
N THR A 182 -21.62 5.34 -29.34
CA THR A 182 -22.81 4.63 -28.85
C THR A 182 -23.94 5.62 -28.55
N PRO A 183 -25.07 5.58 -29.29
CA PRO A 183 -26.20 6.46 -28.99
C PRO A 183 -26.73 6.17 -27.58
N PHE A 184 -27.00 7.22 -26.82
CA PHE A 184 -27.66 7.10 -25.53
C PHE A 184 -29.01 6.38 -25.71
N THR A 185 -29.22 5.32 -24.92
CA THR A 185 -30.56 4.80 -24.63
C THR A 185 -30.82 4.90 -23.14
N LEU A 186 -32.09 5.01 -22.78
CA LEU A 186 -32.47 5.14 -21.38
C LEU A 186 -32.01 3.92 -20.56
N GLU A 187 -32.10 2.72 -21.13
CA GLU A 187 -31.61 1.48 -20.55
C GLU A 187 -30.10 1.55 -20.27
N SER A 188 -29.30 1.95 -21.28
CA SER A 188 -27.85 2.05 -21.14
C SER A 188 -27.42 3.11 -20.11
N GLY A 189 -28.13 4.23 -20.05
CA GLY A 189 -27.88 5.27 -19.05
C GLY A 189 -28.20 4.81 -17.63
N LEU A 190 -29.31 4.08 -17.45
CA LEU A 190 -29.72 3.55 -16.14
C LEU A 190 -28.76 2.46 -15.66
N ALA A 191 -28.31 1.59 -16.57
CA ALA A 191 -27.30 0.59 -16.26
C ALA A 191 -25.95 1.24 -15.86
N ALA A 192 -25.52 2.28 -16.57
CA ALA A 192 -24.29 3.00 -16.26
C ALA A 192 -24.36 3.73 -14.90
N LEU A 193 -25.50 4.36 -14.60
CA LEU A 193 -25.73 5.00 -13.29
C LEU A 193 -25.72 3.96 -12.17
N GLY A 194 -26.41 2.83 -12.34
CA GLY A 194 -26.43 1.75 -11.36
C GLY A 194 -25.03 1.19 -11.11
N ALA A 195 -24.25 0.94 -12.17
CA ALA A 195 -22.88 0.44 -12.05
C ALA A 195 -21.94 1.45 -11.34
N ALA A 196 -22.11 2.76 -11.58
CA ALA A 196 -21.32 3.77 -10.87
C ALA A 196 -21.69 3.86 -9.37
N GLN A 197 -22.98 3.69 -9.04
CA GLN A 197 -23.45 3.64 -7.66
C GLN A 197 -22.98 2.38 -6.94
N GLU A 198 -23.02 1.23 -7.62
CA GLU A 198 -22.51 -0.05 -7.11
C GLU A 198 -21.00 0.03 -6.89
N ALA A 199 -20.23 0.61 -7.80
CA ALA A 199 -18.79 0.78 -7.62
C ALA A 199 -18.41 1.66 -6.41
N LEU A 200 -19.21 2.71 -6.11
CA LEU A 200 -19.01 3.50 -4.89
C LEU A 200 -19.40 2.72 -3.62
N ALA A 201 -20.46 1.91 -3.68
CA ALA A 201 -20.85 1.05 -2.56
C ALA A 201 -19.79 -0.03 -2.30
N ASP A 202 -19.34 -0.73 -3.34
CA ASP A 202 -18.29 -1.74 -3.27
C ASP A 202 -16.97 -1.15 -2.74
N PHE A 203 -16.65 0.10 -3.08
CA PHE A 203 -15.50 0.81 -2.53
C PHE A 203 -15.62 0.94 -1.01
N TYR A 204 -16.74 1.42 -0.48
CA TYR A 204 -16.94 1.50 0.97
C TYR A 204 -16.94 0.12 1.65
N ASP A 205 -17.58 -0.87 1.05
CA ASP A 205 -17.62 -2.25 1.56
C ASP A 205 -16.21 -2.90 1.63
N GLU A 206 -15.25 -2.48 0.78
CA GLU A 206 -13.87 -2.98 0.83
C GLU A 206 -13.12 -2.51 2.07
N PHE A 207 -13.45 -1.33 2.59
CA PHE A 207 -12.81 -0.73 3.77
C PHE A 207 -13.57 -1.01 5.07
N ASP A 208 -14.80 -1.50 4.99
CA ASP A 208 -15.55 -1.98 6.14
C ASP A 208 -14.92 -3.27 6.69
N THR A 209 -14.09 -3.11 7.73
CA THR A 209 -13.47 -4.22 8.44
C THR A 209 -14.37 -4.78 9.55
N ASP A 210 -15.53 -4.18 9.81
CA ASP A 210 -16.44 -4.61 10.85
C ASP A 210 -17.45 -5.65 10.31
N VAL A 211 -17.44 -6.82 10.93
CA VAL A 211 -18.36 -7.91 10.59
C VAL A 211 -19.67 -7.78 11.37
N ASP A 212 -19.76 -6.86 12.34
CA ASP A 212 -20.87 -6.73 13.28
C ASP A 212 -21.89 -5.61 12.98
N GLY A 213 -21.59 -4.74 12.00
CA GLY A 213 -22.55 -3.92 11.26
C GLY A 213 -23.11 -2.69 11.97
N ASP A 214 -22.33 -2.08 12.88
CA ASP A 214 -22.75 -0.84 13.56
C ASP A 214 -22.12 0.44 12.97
N ASP A 215 -21.00 0.39 12.22
CA ASP A 215 -20.38 1.56 11.57
C ASP A 215 -19.92 1.22 10.12
N ASP A 216 -20.79 1.44 9.13
CA ASP A 216 -20.43 1.34 7.70
C ASP A 216 -19.45 2.47 7.35
N VAL A 217 -18.33 2.16 6.69
CA VAL A 217 -17.38 3.19 6.20
C VAL A 217 -18.09 4.12 5.23
N ASP A 218 -17.96 5.43 5.43
CA ASP A 218 -18.50 6.44 4.52
C ASP A 218 -17.49 7.53 4.13
N ALA A 219 -17.98 8.55 3.41
CA ALA A 219 -17.16 9.66 2.94
C ALA A 219 -16.53 10.47 4.09
N ASP A 220 -17.20 10.56 5.25
CA ASP A 220 -16.66 11.27 6.41
C ASP A 220 -15.49 10.48 7.01
N ASP A 221 -15.51 9.13 6.97
CA ASP A 221 -14.38 8.30 7.43
C ASP A 221 -13.15 8.41 6.53
N ILE A 222 -13.33 8.39 5.21
CA ILE A 222 -12.24 8.58 4.24
C ILE A 222 -11.62 9.98 4.41
N ALA A 223 -12.46 10.99 4.57
CA ALA A 223 -12.00 12.36 4.83
C ALA A 223 -11.25 12.48 6.16
N GLN A 224 -11.73 11.81 7.22
CA GLN A 224 -11.06 11.81 8.52
C GLN A 224 -9.70 11.10 8.46
N ASN A 225 -9.60 9.97 7.76
CA ASN A 225 -8.33 9.27 7.58
C ASN A 225 -7.28 10.15 6.87
N LEU A 226 -7.72 10.92 5.87
CA LEU A 226 -6.85 11.90 5.21
C LEU A 226 -6.44 13.04 6.16
N GLU A 227 -7.38 13.56 6.97
CA GLU A 227 -7.09 14.61 7.96
C GLU A 227 -6.10 14.11 9.03
N ASP A 228 -6.28 12.90 9.55
CA ASP A 228 -5.40 12.28 10.55
C ASP A 228 -3.99 12.09 9.97
N ALA A 229 -3.86 11.61 8.73
CA ALA A 229 -2.57 11.48 8.06
C ALA A 229 -1.90 12.84 7.76
N GLU A 230 -2.68 13.88 7.43
CA GLU A 230 -2.16 15.25 7.30
C GLU A 230 -1.63 15.78 8.64
N ASP A 231 -2.34 15.52 9.74
CA ASP A 231 -1.98 15.91 11.10
C ASP A 231 -0.71 15.19 11.59
N ASP A 232 -0.54 13.90 11.26
CA ASP A 232 0.67 13.14 11.59
C ASP A 232 1.92 13.72 10.91
N VAL A 233 1.81 14.08 9.62
CA VAL A 233 2.91 14.78 8.94
C VAL A 233 3.12 16.17 9.53
N GLU A 234 2.06 16.92 9.85
CA GLU A 234 2.17 18.23 10.50
C GLU A 234 2.90 18.15 11.84
N ALA A 235 2.67 17.10 12.63
CA ALA A 235 3.32 16.91 13.92
C ALA A 235 4.85 16.74 13.80
N LEU A 236 5.33 16.21 12.67
CA LEU A 236 6.74 15.96 12.39
C LEU A 236 7.44 17.10 11.64
N VAL A 237 6.69 18.01 11.01
CA VAL A 237 7.26 19.17 10.32
C VAL A 237 7.38 20.36 11.29
N ALA A 238 8.62 20.78 11.58
CA ALA A 238 8.90 21.78 12.59
C ALA A 238 8.39 23.20 12.25
N ASP A 239 8.13 23.51 10.97
CA ASP A 239 7.66 24.83 10.54
C ASP A 239 6.12 24.98 10.75
N PRO A 240 5.65 25.90 11.61
CA PRO A 240 4.22 26.13 11.85
C PRO A 240 3.42 26.61 10.62
N LEU A 241 4.10 26.99 9.54
CA LEU A 241 3.48 27.32 8.27
C LEU A 241 2.88 26.09 7.59
N TYR A 242 3.38 24.89 7.89
CA TYR A 242 2.95 23.64 7.24
C TYR A 242 1.45 23.40 7.41
N GLY A 243 0.94 23.43 8.65
CA GLY A 243 -0.49 23.26 8.95
C GLY A 243 -1.39 24.43 8.55
N THR A 244 -0.82 25.62 8.35
CA THR A 244 -1.63 26.83 8.08
C THR A 244 -1.73 27.20 6.60
N THR A 245 -0.89 26.61 5.75
CA THR A 245 -0.87 26.90 4.32
C THR A 245 -1.72 25.91 3.54
N THR A 246 -2.60 26.42 2.67
CA THR A 246 -3.36 25.58 1.72
C THR A 246 -2.63 25.43 0.37
N ASN A 247 -1.39 25.90 0.25
CA ASN A 247 -0.64 25.83 -0.99
C ASN A 247 0.21 24.56 -1.02
N ALA A 248 -0.18 23.59 -1.85
CA ALA A 248 0.54 22.32 -2.00
C ALA A 248 2.03 22.48 -2.34
N GLY A 249 2.38 23.47 -3.16
CA GLY A 249 3.79 23.75 -3.48
C GLY A 249 4.60 24.32 -2.32
N VAL A 250 3.95 24.95 -1.33
CA VAL A 250 4.59 25.38 -0.08
C VAL A 250 4.72 24.20 0.88
N LYS A 251 3.65 23.39 1.06
CA LYS A 251 3.72 22.16 1.86
C LYS A 251 4.88 21.26 1.39
N ALA A 252 4.95 20.97 0.09
CA ALA A 252 6.02 20.17 -0.49
C ALA A 252 7.43 20.76 -0.30
N ALA A 253 7.57 22.08 -0.32
CA ALA A 253 8.86 22.72 -0.09
C ALA A 253 9.30 22.63 1.39
N LEU A 254 8.36 22.78 2.32
CA LEU A 254 8.60 22.65 3.76
C LEU A 254 8.91 21.19 4.14
N LEU A 255 8.22 20.23 3.53
CA LEU A 255 8.50 18.81 3.73
C LEU A 255 9.93 18.46 3.27
N ALA A 256 10.32 18.90 2.08
CA ALA A 256 11.68 18.69 1.57
C ALA A 256 12.76 19.38 2.44
N GLU A 257 12.44 20.52 3.05
CA GLU A 257 13.32 21.17 4.02
C GLU A 257 13.43 20.35 5.32
N GLN A 258 12.33 19.75 5.78
CA GLN A 258 12.32 18.87 6.95
C GLN A 258 13.12 17.57 6.72
N GLU A 259 13.00 16.97 5.55
CA GLU A 259 13.82 15.82 5.14
C GLU A 259 15.32 16.16 5.15
N GLU A 260 15.70 17.35 4.67
CA GLU A 260 17.10 17.82 4.70
C GLU A 260 17.60 18.05 6.14
N ILE A 261 16.72 18.53 7.04
CA ILE A 261 17.03 18.69 8.47
C ILE A 261 17.33 17.34 9.11
N TYR A 262 16.47 16.34 8.93
CA TYR A 262 16.69 15.02 9.51
C TYR A 262 17.90 14.31 8.91
N ALA A 263 18.12 14.43 7.59
CA ALA A 263 19.34 13.93 6.96
C ALA A 263 20.61 14.57 7.55
N THR A 264 20.58 15.88 7.81
CA THR A 264 21.70 16.59 8.44
C THR A 264 21.91 16.13 9.88
N ALA A 265 20.84 15.88 10.65
CA ALA A 265 20.95 15.38 12.02
C ALA A 265 21.64 14.00 12.08
N VAL A 266 21.35 13.12 11.11
CA VAL A 266 22.05 11.84 10.97
C VAL A 266 23.53 12.04 10.63
N GLU A 267 23.86 12.94 9.70
CA GLU A 267 25.26 13.26 9.36
C GLU A 267 26.02 13.83 10.56
N ASP A 268 25.43 14.78 11.29
CA ASP A 268 26.01 15.38 12.49
C ASP A 268 26.26 14.32 13.58
N ALA A 269 25.30 13.41 13.83
CA ALA A 269 25.45 12.33 14.80
C ALA A 269 26.53 11.30 14.38
N GLN A 270 26.68 11.03 13.07
CA GLN A 270 27.76 10.19 12.55
C GLN A 270 29.14 10.83 12.71
N ASP A 271 29.24 12.14 12.51
CA ASP A 271 30.46 12.90 12.76
C ASP A 271 30.81 12.88 14.26
N GLU A 272 29.83 13.03 15.16
CA GLU A 272 30.03 12.91 16.62
C GLU A 272 30.53 11.51 17.03
N LEU A 273 29.97 10.44 16.43
CA LEU A 273 30.45 9.07 16.67
C LEU A 273 31.89 8.90 16.20
N ALA A 274 32.24 9.43 15.03
CA ALA A 274 33.60 9.34 14.49
C ALA A 274 34.60 10.07 15.40
N ASP A 275 34.25 11.25 15.91
CA ASP A 275 35.07 12.02 16.86
C ASP A 275 35.22 11.25 18.20
N ALA A 276 34.15 10.63 18.70
CA ALA A 276 34.19 9.83 19.92
C ALA A 276 35.07 8.58 19.77
N GLN A 277 34.97 7.89 18.61
CA GLN A 277 35.82 6.74 18.29
C GLN A 277 37.29 7.14 18.14
N GLU A 278 37.60 8.27 17.50
CA GLU A 278 38.97 8.79 17.41
C GLU A 278 39.55 9.06 18.81
N ALA A 279 38.75 9.63 19.72
CA ALA A 279 39.17 9.87 21.10
C ALA A 279 39.44 8.56 21.88
N VAL A 280 38.62 7.52 21.65
CA VAL A 280 38.86 6.18 22.22
C VAL A 280 40.14 5.55 21.66
N GLU A 281 40.42 5.70 20.36
CA GLU A 281 41.64 5.18 19.72
C GLU A 281 42.93 5.85 20.22
N GLU A 282 42.85 7.07 20.79
CA GLU A 282 44.01 7.72 21.41
C GLU A 282 44.46 7.04 22.71
N VAL A 283 43.59 6.23 23.33
CA VAL A 283 43.86 5.50 24.58
C VAL A 283 44.23 4.04 24.27
N ASP A 284 45.48 3.67 24.58
CA ASP A 284 45.99 2.32 24.31
C ASP A 284 45.17 1.26 25.06
N GLY A 285 44.65 0.27 24.33
CA GLY A 285 43.86 -0.84 24.88
C GLY A 285 42.38 -0.53 25.18
N LEU A 286 41.93 0.73 25.17
CA LEU A 286 40.55 1.07 25.53
C LEU A 286 39.53 0.52 24.52
N ALA A 287 39.81 0.60 23.21
CA ALA A 287 38.93 0.05 22.19
C ALA A 287 38.75 -1.48 22.34
N ASP A 288 39.83 -2.21 22.66
CA ASP A 288 39.79 -3.65 22.89
C ASP A 288 39.03 -3.98 24.17
N ALA A 289 39.18 -3.17 25.23
CA ALA A 289 38.45 -3.32 26.49
C ALA A 289 36.94 -3.06 26.31
N ILE A 290 36.55 -2.03 25.55
CA ILE A 290 35.16 -1.75 25.19
C ILE A 290 34.56 -2.95 24.43
N ALA A 291 35.27 -3.47 23.42
CA ALA A 291 34.81 -4.64 22.67
C ALA A 291 34.67 -5.90 23.56
N ALA A 292 35.60 -6.11 24.50
CA ALA A 292 35.53 -7.21 25.46
C ALA A 292 34.36 -7.05 26.43
N PHE A 293 34.07 -5.83 26.89
CA PHE A 293 32.91 -5.52 27.73
C PHE A 293 31.61 -5.78 26.98
N THR A 294 31.47 -5.31 25.74
CA THR A 294 30.29 -5.60 24.91
C THR A 294 30.07 -7.11 24.77
N SER A 295 31.10 -7.87 24.40
CA SER A 295 30.98 -9.33 24.28
C SER A 295 30.65 -10.04 25.60
N ALA A 296 31.17 -9.55 26.73
CA ALA A 296 30.88 -10.12 28.04
C ALA A 296 29.44 -9.83 28.50
N THR A 297 28.94 -8.63 28.22
CA THR A 297 27.54 -8.25 28.48
C THR A 297 26.57 -9.09 27.64
N GLU A 298 26.82 -9.26 26.34
CA GLU A 298 26.02 -10.15 25.48
C GLU A 298 25.99 -11.59 26.01
N ALA A 299 27.14 -12.14 26.39
CA ALA A 299 27.21 -13.48 26.97
C ALA A 299 26.47 -13.59 28.32
N SER A 300 26.47 -12.52 29.12
CA SER A 300 25.72 -12.45 30.38
C SER A 300 24.21 -12.45 30.14
N GLU A 301 23.73 -11.72 29.13
CA GLU A 301 22.30 -11.68 28.76
C GLU A 301 21.84 -13.04 28.23
N GLU A 302 22.61 -13.66 27.32
CA GLU A 302 22.32 -15.00 26.80
C GLU A 302 22.26 -16.06 27.91
N ALA A 303 23.17 -15.99 28.88
CA ALA A 303 23.20 -16.93 30.00
C ALA A 303 22.00 -16.73 30.96
N ALA A 304 21.57 -15.49 31.18
CA ALA A 304 20.38 -15.18 31.97
C ALA A 304 19.08 -15.65 31.30
N GLU A 305 18.99 -15.56 29.97
CA GLU A 305 17.87 -16.13 29.21
C GLU A 305 17.86 -17.67 29.32
N ALA A 306 19.03 -18.31 29.20
CA ALA A 306 19.16 -19.75 29.38
C ALA A 306 18.76 -20.23 30.79
N GLU A 307 19.08 -19.46 31.83
CA GLU A 307 18.61 -19.71 33.20
C GLU A 307 17.07 -19.67 33.28
N THR A 308 16.45 -18.64 32.69
CA THR A 308 15.00 -18.49 32.67
C THR A 308 14.31 -19.67 31.98
N ASP A 309 14.84 -20.10 30.84
CA ASP A 309 14.35 -21.27 30.11
C ASP A 309 14.49 -22.57 30.90
N ALA A 310 15.63 -22.74 31.59
CA ALA A 310 15.88 -23.91 32.43
C ALA A 310 14.93 -23.93 33.64
N ASP A 311 14.59 -22.79 34.24
CA ASP A 311 13.62 -22.70 35.33
C ASP A 311 12.20 -23.05 34.87
N ILE A 312 11.79 -22.56 33.71
CA ILE A 312 10.51 -22.94 33.09
C ILE A 312 10.46 -24.47 32.88
N ALA A 313 11.54 -25.06 32.35
CA ALA A 313 11.63 -26.49 32.11
C ALA A 313 11.58 -27.30 33.42
N HIS A 314 12.30 -26.86 34.45
CA HIS A 314 12.29 -27.46 35.78
C HIS A 314 10.89 -27.41 36.41
N ASN A 315 10.24 -26.25 36.41
CA ASN A 315 8.88 -26.06 36.93
C ASN A 315 7.83 -26.91 36.17
N ALA A 316 7.98 -27.05 34.85
CA ALA A 316 7.12 -27.91 34.04
C ALA A 316 7.32 -29.40 34.37
N ALA A 317 8.57 -29.83 34.56
CA ALA A 317 8.90 -31.19 34.99
C ALA A 317 8.33 -31.48 36.39
N LEU A 318 8.46 -30.52 37.32
CA LEU A 318 7.94 -30.61 38.69
C LEU A 318 6.41 -30.72 38.71
N THR A 319 5.73 -29.87 37.94
CA THR A 319 4.26 -29.91 37.82
C THR A 319 3.78 -31.24 37.25
N THR A 320 4.50 -31.78 36.26
CA THR A 320 4.19 -33.08 35.65
C THR A 320 4.40 -34.22 36.64
N PHE A 321 5.48 -34.17 37.42
CA PHE A 321 5.82 -35.13 38.47
C PHE A 321 4.73 -35.14 39.56
N ALA A 322 4.36 -33.96 40.09
CA ALA A 322 3.28 -33.80 41.07
C ALA A 322 1.89 -34.23 40.57
N GLY A 323 1.67 -34.20 39.25
CA GLY A 323 0.48 -34.76 38.63
C GLY A 323 0.40 -36.29 38.68
N TYR A 324 1.56 -36.97 38.80
CA TYR A 324 1.67 -38.43 38.89
C TYR A 324 1.85 -38.94 40.32
N ASN A 325 2.50 -38.18 41.20
CA ASN A 325 2.83 -38.59 42.56
C ASN A 325 2.34 -37.54 43.58
N VAL A 326 1.88 -37.96 44.75
CA VAL A 326 1.44 -37.03 45.80
C VAL A 326 2.68 -36.52 46.54
N GLU A 327 2.99 -35.23 46.43
CA GLU A 327 4.32 -34.70 46.74
C GLU A 327 4.36 -33.64 47.85
N SER A 328 5.48 -33.60 48.56
CA SER A 328 5.90 -32.50 49.43
C SER A 328 7.40 -32.27 49.30
N PHE A 329 7.84 -31.01 49.31
CA PHE A 329 9.25 -30.61 49.23
C PHE A 329 9.76 -30.22 50.63
N ASN A 330 11.03 -30.51 50.91
CA ASN A 330 11.71 -30.07 52.12
C ASN A 330 12.98 -29.30 51.71
N GLY A 331 13.13 -28.08 52.22
CA GLY A 331 14.25 -27.19 51.87
C GLY A 331 13.94 -26.19 50.74
N THR A 332 14.93 -25.36 50.42
CA THR A 332 14.91 -24.43 49.28
C THR A 332 15.67 -25.08 48.14
N PHE A 333 15.15 -25.02 46.91
CA PHE A 333 15.87 -25.53 45.75
C PHE A 333 17.23 -24.83 45.60
N GLY A 334 18.30 -25.61 45.37
CA GLY A 334 19.68 -25.12 45.32
C GLY A 334 20.44 -25.16 46.66
N ASP A 335 19.75 -25.35 47.79
CA ASP A 335 20.43 -25.57 49.08
C ASP A 335 20.82 -27.05 49.25
N ASP A 336 21.89 -27.32 50.01
CA ASP A 336 22.33 -28.69 50.37
C ASP A 336 21.23 -29.51 51.06
N ASP A 337 20.24 -28.85 51.66
CA ASP A 337 19.11 -29.47 52.36
C ASP A 337 17.89 -29.73 51.43
N TYR A 338 17.99 -29.51 50.11
CA TYR A 338 16.88 -29.74 49.19
C TYR A 338 16.62 -31.23 48.95
N GLU A 339 15.40 -31.65 49.28
CA GLU A 339 14.93 -33.02 49.13
C GLU A 339 13.56 -33.09 48.46
N ILE A 340 13.38 -34.07 47.56
CA ILE A 340 12.07 -34.43 47.00
C ILE A 340 11.51 -35.59 47.81
N VAL A 341 10.30 -35.43 48.36
CA VAL A 341 9.64 -36.43 49.20
C VAL A 341 8.29 -36.85 48.60
N VAL A 342 8.09 -38.16 48.45
CA VAL A 342 6.84 -38.77 47.98
C VAL A 342 6.32 -39.71 49.06
N ASP A 343 5.06 -39.51 49.50
CA ASP A 343 4.41 -40.33 50.55
C ASP A 343 5.22 -40.50 51.87
N GLY A 344 6.14 -39.58 52.15
CA GLY A 344 7.00 -39.59 53.35
C GLY A 344 8.37 -40.26 53.17
N ASP A 345 8.67 -40.77 51.97
CA ASP A 345 9.98 -41.31 51.59
C ASP A 345 10.75 -40.29 50.74
N VAL A 346 12.03 -40.07 51.05
CA VAL A 346 12.93 -39.19 50.28
C VAL A 346 13.35 -39.92 49.01
N VAL A 347 13.11 -39.31 47.84
CA VAL A 347 13.34 -39.93 46.52
C VAL A 347 14.48 -39.30 45.73
N ALA A 348 14.81 -38.04 46.02
CA ALA A 348 15.98 -37.34 45.49
C ALA A 348 16.52 -36.37 46.55
N VAL A 349 17.84 -36.19 46.58
CA VAL A 349 18.57 -35.35 47.52
C VAL A 349 19.67 -34.58 46.78
N MET A 350 20.01 -33.40 47.26
CA MET A 350 21.22 -32.72 46.80
C MET A 350 22.47 -33.44 47.31
N ASP A 351 23.43 -33.67 46.43
CA ASP A 351 24.75 -34.21 46.73
C ASP A 351 25.78 -33.56 45.79
N ASP A 352 26.82 -32.95 46.37
CA ASP A 352 27.92 -32.30 45.64
C ASP A 352 27.44 -31.29 44.56
N GLY A 353 26.41 -30.49 44.89
CA GLY A 353 25.87 -29.47 44.01
C GLY A 353 24.95 -29.98 42.89
N GLU A 354 24.65 -31.27 42.84
CA GLU A 354 23.68 -31.86 41.92
C GLU A 354 22.51 -32.51 42.67
N LEU A 355 21.32 -32.44 42.10
CA LEU A 355 20.21 -33.27 42.55
C LEU A 355 20.42 -34.70 42.07
N VAL A 356 20.53 -35.64 43.00
CA VAL A 356 20.74 -37.06 42.71
C VAL A 356 19.63 -37.91 43.31
N LEU A 357 19.54 -39.18 42.88
CA LEU A 357 18.61 -40.14 43.50
C LEU A 357 19.06 -40.45 44.93
N ALA A 358 18.10 -40.51 45.85
CA ALA A 358 18.37 -40.96 47.21
C ALA A 358 18.79 -42.44 47.25
N ASP A 359 19.53 -42.83 48.30
CA ASP A 359 20.00 -44.20 48.49
C ASP A 359 18.85 -45.22 48.42
N ASP A 360 19.08 -46.34 47.73
CA ASP A 360 18.13 -47.44 47.54
C ASP A 360 16.82 -47.08 46.77
N VAL A 361 16.78 -45.95 46.04
CA VAL A 361 15.65 -45.54 45.18
C VAL A 361 15.88 -45.91 43.71
N ASP A 362 14.86 -46.48 43.05
CA ASP A 362 14.83 -46.66 41.60
C ASP A 362 13.91 -45.62 40.95
N ALA A 363 14.46 -44.78 40.06
CA ALA A 363 13.69 -43.76 39.35
C ALA A 363 12.53 -44.33 38.53
N ALA A 364 12.57 -45.61 38.14
CA ALA A 364 11.48 -46.27 37.42
C ALA A 364 10.20 -46.43 38.27
N ASP A 365 10.32 -46.40 39.60
CA ASP A 365 9.19 -46.50 40.52
C ASP A 365 8.42 -45.18 40.63
N TYR A 366 9.02 -44.06 40.20
CA TYR A 366 8.46 -42.71 40.30
C TYR A 366 8.35 -42.05 38.93
N ARG A 367 7.15 -42.05 38.36
CA ARG A 367 6.91 -41.49 37.02
C ARG A 367 7.22 -40.00 37.01
N GLY A 368 8.17 -39.59 36.17
CA GLY A 368 8.58 -38.20 36.01
C GLY A 368 9.82 -37.81 36.83
N LEU A 369 10.27 -38.63 37.79
CA LEU A 369 11.38 -38.27 38.69
C LEU A 369 12.69 -38.02 37.93
N ALA A 370 13.03 -38.87 36.96
CA ALA A 370 14.22 -38.68 36.14
C ALA A 370 14.18 -37.37 35.31
N ALA A 371 12.99 -36.93 34.89
CA ALA A 371 12.82 -35.68 34.17
C ALA A 371 13.00 -34.47 35.09
N VAL A 372 12.49 -34.55 36.34
CA VAL A 372 12.72 -33.52 37.37
C VAL A 372 14.20 -33.40 37.69
N ILE A 373 14.88 -34.52 37.97
CA ILE A 373 16.32 -34.54 38.27
C ILE A 373 17.14 -33.93 37.12
N THR A 374 16.82 -34.31 35.88
CA THR A 374 17.53 -33.77 34.70
C THR A 374 17.29 -32.27 34.55
N ALA A 375 16.05 -31.80 34.69
CA ALA A 375 15.72 -30.38 34.55
C ALA A 375 16.27 -29.54 35.71
N ALA A 376 16.30 -30.09 36.92
CA ALA A 376 16.92 -29.47 38.10
C ALA A 376 18.42 -29.26 37.91
N ASN A 377 19.16 -30.28 37.47
CA ASN A 377 20.60 -30.14 37.25
C ASN A 377 20.93 -29.23 36.06
N ALA A 378 20.05 -29.17 35.05
CA ALA A 378 20.17 -28.20 33.97
C ALA A 378 19.97 -26.76 34.46
N LEU A 379 19.02 -26.53 35.36
CA LEU A 379 18.82 -25.22 36.00
C LEU A 379 20.02 -24.83 36.87
N LEU A 380 20.55 -25.73 37.70
CA LEU A 380 21.75 -25.48 38.52
C LEU A 380 22.97 -25.12 37.66
N ALA A 381 23.16 -25.80 36.53
CA ALA A 381 24.23 -25.48 35.59
C ALA A 381 24.02 -24.12 34.92
N ALA A 382 22.79 -23.81 34.47
CA ALA A 382 22.48 -22.51 33.86
C ALA A 382 22.65 -21.35 34.85
N GLN A 383 22.31 -21.54 36.12
CA GLN A 383 22.56 -20.57 37.19
C GLN A 383 24.05 -20.30 37.40
N ALA A 384 24.88 -21.34 37.39
CA ALA A 384 26.32 -21.20 37.52
C ALA A 384 26.94 -20.48 36.29
N ASP A 385 26.48 -20.81 35.09
CA ASP A 385 26.92 -20.16 33.84
C ASP A 385 26.50 -18.69 33.81
N ALA A 386 25.27 -18.34 34.24
CA ALA A 386 24.79 -16.97 34.34
C ALA A 386 25.60 -16.14 35.36
N ALA A 387 25.90 -16.72 36.53
CA ALA A 387 26.74 -16.06 37.53
C ALA A 387 28.17 -15.80 37.02
N ALA A 388 28.78 -16.77 36.34
CA ALA A 388 30.11 -16.63 35.77
C ALA A 388 30.16 -15.60 34.64
N ALA A 389 29.14 -15.55 33.78
CA ALA A 389 29.03 -14.58 32.70
C ALA A 389 28.82 -13.15 33.23
N ALA A 390 27.98 -12.99 34.27
CA ALA A 390 27.79 -11.71 34.94
C ALA A 390 29.09 -11.20 35.60
N GLU A 391 29.86 -12.07 36.26
CA GLU A 391 31.15 -11.70 36.84
C GLU A 391 32.17 -11.30 35.76
N ALA A 392 32.17 -11.99 34.61
CA ALA A 392 33.01 -11.62 33.48
C ALA A 392 32.64 -10.25 32.89
N ALA A 393 31.35 -9.93 32.82
CA ALA A 393 30.87 -8.61 32.40
C ALA A 393 31.29 -7.50 33.36
N GLU A 394 31.13 -7.70 34.68
CA GLU A 394 31.60 -6.75 35.70
C GLU A 394 33.12 -6.52 35.60
N PHE A 395 33.90 -7.57 35.38
CA PHE A 395 35.35 -7.46 35.25
C PHE A 395 35.75 -6.70 33.98
N ALA A 396 35.09 -6.97 32.85
CA ALA A 396 35.33 -6.25 31.61
C ALA A 396 34.92 -4.77 31.72
N GLN A 397 33.84 -4.47 32.44
CA GLN A 397 33.42 -3.09 32.74
C GLN A 397 34.51 -2.34 33.51
N LEU A 398 35.06 -2.96 34.56
CA LEU A 398 36.14 -2.37 35.35
C LEU A 398 37.39 -2.09 34.50
N GLN A 399 37.69 -2.92 33.49
CA GLN A 399 38.79 -2.66 32.55
C GLN A 399 38.53 -1.41 31.71
N VAL A 400 37.29 -1.25 31.20
CA VAL A 400 36.88 -0.06 30.45
C VAL A 400 37.04 1.17 31.33
N GLU A 401 36.41 1.19 32.52
CA GLU A 401 36.42 2.35 33.42
C GLU A 401 37.85 2.75 33.82
N LEU A 402 38.73 1.77 34.02
CA LEU A 402 40.13 2.01 34.38
C LEU A 402 40.94 2.61 33.23
N LEU A 403 40.75 2.12 32.00
CA LEU A 403 41.46 2.60 30.82
C LEU A 403 40.89 3.93 30.30
N ASP A 404 39.58 4.14 30.39
CA ASP A 404 38.90 5.38 30.01
C ASP A 404 39.43 6.56 30.83
N HIS A 405 40.05 6.29 31.98
CA HIS A 405 40.55 7.32 32.87
C HIS A 405 41.89 7.99 32.42
N SER A 406 41.89 9.33 32.35
CA SER A 406 43.06 10.16 31.96
C SER A 406 44.04 10.59 33.09
N VAL A 407 43.90 10.16 34.35
CA VAL A 407 44.73 10.65 35.48
C VAL A 407 45.70 9.59 36.01
N THR A 408 46.87 10.02 36.46
CA THR A 408 47.93 9.15 36.99
C THR A 408 47.51 8.43 38.28
N LEU A 409 47.73 7.11 38.36
CA LEU A 409 47.46 6.24 39.53
C LEU A 409 48.34 6.50 40.77
N ALA A 410 49.10 7.60 40.81
CA ALA A 410 50.15 7.84 41.80
C ALA A 410 49.60 7.93 43.23
N GLY A 411 49.93 6.92 44.06
CA GLY A 411 49.53 6.86 45.48
C GLY A 411 48.06 6.51 45.71
N ALA A 412 47.34 6.05 44.67
CA ALA A 412 45.95 5.62 44.76
C ALA A 412 45.81 4.18 45.29
N PHE A 413 46.75 3.30 44.93
CA PHE A 413 46.75 1.88 45.30
C PHE A 413 48.00 1.50 46.09
N THR A 414 47.86 0.57 47.04
CA THR A 414 49.00 -0.05 47.75
C THR A 414 48.98 -1.56 47.54
N PHE A 415 49.88 -2.06 46.69
CA PHE A 415 50.03 -3.49 46.48
C PHE A 415 50.72 -4.19 47.65
N ASN A 416 50.37 -5.46 47.88
CA ASN A 416 50.96 -6.28 48.94
C ASN A 416 52.30 -6.89 48.49
N GLU A 417 53.23 -6.07 48.00
CA GLU A 417 54.58 -6.53 47.70
C GLU A 417 55.55 -6.25 48.86
N THR A 418 56.40 -7.24 49.15
CA THR A 418 57.46 -7.18 50.16
C THR A 418 58.79 -6.67 49.59
N GLU A 419 58.78 -5.97 48.46
CA GLU A 419 59.96 -5.32 47.86
C GLU A 419 59.91 -3.79 47.99
N PRO A 420 61.07 -3.11 48.17
CA PRO A 420 61.11 -1.69 48.46
C PRO A 420 61.36 -0.81 47.22
N GLU A 421 60.66 0.32 47.17
CA GLU A 421 61.05 1.57 46.49
C GLU A 421 61.34 1.48 44.97
N ASP A 422 60.30 1.35 44.15
CA ASP A 422 60.25 2.11 42.89
C ASP A 422 59.26 3.28 43.08
N GLU A 423 59.72 4.51 42.81
CA GLU A 423 58.97 5.77 42.99
C GLU A 423 57.87 6.00 41.92
N ASP A 424 57.64 5.01 41.05
CA ASP A 424 56.70 5.13 39.94
C ASP A 424 55.28 4.73 40.36
N ALA A 425 54.28 5.47 39.87
CA ALA A 425 52.89 5.12 40.05
C ALA A 425 52.60 3.76 39.41
N PRO A 426 51.74 2.91 40.00
CA PRO A 426 51.35 1.68 39.34
C PRO A 426 50.70 1.99 37.98
N THR A 427 50.87 1.10 37.02
CA THR A 427 50.22 1.15 35.71
C THR A 427 48.83 0.51 35.77
N TYR A 428 47.97 0.81 34.80
CA TYR A 428 46.64 0.21 34.72
C TYR A 428 46.72 -1.33 34.58
N ASP A 429 47.66 -1.83 33.77
CA ASP A 429 47.96 -3.26 33.64
C ASP A 429 48.33 -3.90 34.99
N GLU A 430 49.14 -3.23 35.81
CA GLU A 430 49.54 -3.74 37.14
C GLU A 430 48.36 -3.81 38.12
N VAL A 431 47.41 -2.87 38.04
CA VAL A 431 46.17 -2.91 38.84
C VAL A 431 45.27 -4.06 38.39
N LEU A 432 45.14 -4.29 37.09
CA LEU A 432 44.34 -5.39 36.52
C LEU A 432 44.98 -6.77 36.78
N ASP A 433 46.30 -6.86 36.71
CA ASP A 433 47.05 -8.08 37.03
C ASP A 433 46.88 -8.45 38.52
N GLU A 434 46.90 -7.47 39.44
CA GLU A 434 46.65 -7.71 40.87
C GLU A 434 45.20 -8.15 41.11
N LEU A 435 44.21 -7.51 40.49
CA LEU A 435 42.81 -7.92 40.61
C LEU A 435 42.61 -9.36 40.10
N SER A 436 43.25 -9.70 38.98
CA SER A 436 43.24 -11.04 38.41
C SER A 436 43.90 -12.07 39.33
N ALA A 437 45.02 -11.70 39.95
CA ALA A 437 45.75 -12.56 40.89
C ALA A 437 44.94 -12.82 42.17
N LEU A 438 44.34 -11.78 42.76
CA LEU A 438 43.47 -11.90 43.94
C LEU A 438 42.24 -12.77 43.64
N THR A 439 41.63 -12.58 42.47
CA THR A 439 40.48 -13.40 42.04
C THR A 439 40.88 -14.87 41.88
N ALA A 440 42.03 -15.14 41.27
CA ALA A 440 42.53 -16.51 41.12
C ALA A 440 42.88 -17.16 42.47
N GLU A 441 43.38 -16.39 43.44
CA GLU A 441 43.62 -16.86 44.80
C GLU A 441 42.31 -17.18 45.52
N ALA A 442 41.31 -16.30 45.43
CA ALA A 442 39.99 -16.50 46.01
C ALA A 442 39.31 -17.77 45.45
N LEU A 443 39.33 -17.95 44.12
CA LEU A 443 38.77 -19.14 43.47
C LEU A 443 39.49 -20.43 43.92
N THR A 444 40.83 -20.37 44.04
CA THR A 444 41.62 -21.50 44.53
C THR A 444 41.29 -21.84 45.99
N ALA A 445 41.08 -20.82 46.82
CA ALA A 445 40.73 -20.98 48.22
C ALA A 445 39.31 -21.53 48.40
N ARG A 446 38.33 -21.03 47.62
CA ARG A 446 36.95 -21.53 47.58
C ARG A 446 36.90 -23.00 47.15
N ALA A 447 37.55 -23.36 46.05
CA ALA A 447 37.63 -24.75 45.59
C ALA A 447 38.26 -25.70 46.64
N ALA A 448 39.21 -25.20 47.43
CA ALA A 448 39.79 -25.96 48.53
C ALA A 448 38.82 -26.13 49.72
N ALA A 449 38.00 -25.11 50.02
CA ALA A 449 36.95 -25.18 51.04
C ALA A 449 35.83 -26.14 50.64
N ASP A 450 35.36 -26.08 49.40
CA ASP A 450 34.29 -26.95 48.87
C ASP A 450 34.72 -28.42 48.84
N ALA A 451 35.99 -28.70 48.50
CA ALA A 451 36.55 -30.06 48.56
C ALA A 451 36.65 -30.62 49.99
N ALA A 452 36.51 -29.79 51.03
CA ALA A 452 36.61 -30.15 52.42
C ALA A 452 35.64 -29.33 53.30
N PRO A 453 34.31 -29.49 53.13
CA PRO A 453 33.30 -28.55 53.66
C PRO A 453 33.19 -28.57 55.20
N THR A 454 33.81 -29.57 55.84
CA THR A 454 33.88 -29.67 57.31
C THR A 454 35.12 -28.98 57.90
N ASP A 455 36.04 -28.50 57.06
CA ASP A 455 37.26 -27.80 57.47
C ASP A 455 37.02 -26.29 57.55
N LEU A 456 36.58 -25.85 58.73
CA LEU A 456 36.32 -24.44 59.02
C LEU A 456 37.52 -23.51 58.82
N ALA A 457 38.76 -24.03 58.76
CA ALA A 457 39.94 -23.21 58.49
C ALA A 457 40.10 -22.91 57.00
N LEU A 458 39.70 -23.84 56.13
CA LEU A 458 39.66 -23.62 54.68
C LEU A 458 38.51 -22.68 54.32
N GLU A 459 37.35 -22.85 54.95
CA GLU A 459 36.22 -21.92 54.79
C GLU A 459 36.58 -20.48 55.19
N ALA A 460 37.23 -20.31 56.34
CA ALA A 460 37.67 -18.98 56.79
C ALA A 460 38.76 -18.37 55.88
N ALA A 461 39.57 -19.19 55.20
CA ALA A 461 40.58 -18.73 54.25
C ALA A 461 39.96 -18.33 52.91
N ALA A 462 38.96 -19.08 52.43
CA ALA A 462 38.18 -18.73 51.25
C ALA A 462 37.47 -17.38 51.44
N VAL A 463 36.75 -17.21 52.55
CA VAL A 463 36.07 -15.94 52.88
C VAL A 463 37.07 -14.78 52.97
N ALA A 464 38.24 -14.97 53.56
CA ALA A 464 39.24 -13.91 53.65
C ALA A 464 39.85 -13.52 52.30
N ALA A 465 39.99 -14.48 51.37
CA ALA A 465 40.46 -14.21 50.02
C ALA A 465 39.38 -13.52 49.17
N GLU A 466 38.11 -13.91 49.32
CA GLU A 466 36.97 -13.21 48.72
C GLU A 466 36.82 -11.77 49.24
N ASP A 467 36.92 -11.57 50.55
CA ASP A 467 36.91 -10.24 51.18
C ASP A 467 38.04 -9.36 50.61
N ALA A 468 39.22 -9.93 50.34
CA ALA A 468 40.34 -9.19 49.75
C ALA A 468 40.05 -8.74 48.30
N VAL A 469 39.37 -9.58 47.50
CA VAL A 469 38.90 -9.19 46.16
C VAL A 469 37.87 -8.06 46.26
N VAL A 470 36.90 -8.18 47.18
CA VAL A 470 35.85 -7.17 47.39
C VAL A 470 36.45 -5.83 47.85
N ASP A 471 37.37 -5.86 48.81
CA ASP A 471 38.04 -4.67 49.30
C ASP A 471 38.85 -3.99 48.19
N PHE A 472 39.60 -4.75 47.38
CA PHE A 472 40.38 -4.20 46.28
C PHE A 472 39.50 -3.61 45.17
N ARG A 473 38.40 -4.29 44.81
CA ARG A 473 37.37 -3.73 43.91
C ARG A 473 36.81 -2.42 44.46
N ALA A 474 36.51 -2.35 45.75
CA ALA A 474 35.99 -1.13 46.38
C ALA A 474 37.01 0.03 46.35
N GLU A 475 38.31 -0.25 46.47
CA GLU A 475 39.36 0.75 46.28
C GLU A 475 39.41 1.26 44.83
N ILE A 476 39.29 0.37 43.85
CA ILE A 476 39.21 0.72 42.43
C ILE A 476 37.99 1.60 42.16
N THR A 477 36.79 1.16 42.56
CA THR A 477 35.55 1.93 42.39
C THR A 477 35.61 3.31 43.06
N ALA A 478 36.22 3.41 44.25
CA ALA A 478 36.37 4.69 44.95
C ALA A 478 37.33 5.65 44.24
N PHE A 479 38.36 5.12 43.57
CA PHE A 479 39.29 5.90 42.75
C PHE A 479 38.64 6.40 41.46
N LEU A 480 37.90 5.53 40.78
CA LEU A 480 37.17 5.84 39.54
C LEU A 480 36.10 6.94 39.78
N GLY A 481 35.24 6.76 40.79
CA GLY A 481 34.17 7.73 41.08
C GLY A 481 34.64 9.14 41.53
N ALA A 482 35.94 9.31 41.79
CA ALA A 482 36.53 10.61 42.11
C ALA A 482 37.12 11.33 40.89
N ASN A 483 37.28 10.65 39.75
CA ASN A 483 38.06 11.15 38.62
C ASN A 483 37.53 10.71 37.23
N ASP A 484 36.23 10.66 37.02
CA ASP A 484 35.63 10.12 35.80
C ASP A 484 36.04 10.85 34.48
N THR A 485 36.22 10.08 33.41
CA THR A 485 36.22 10.56 32.02
C THR A 485 35.31 9.66 31.20
N ASP A 486 34.45 10.28 30.39
CA ASP A 486 33.26 9.64 29.84
C ASP A 486 33.44 9.29 28.34
N LEU A 487 34.55 8.69 27.90
CA LEU A 487 34.77 8.43 26.45
C LEU A 487 33.95 7.25 25.95
N ALA A 488 33.87 6.16 26.72
CA ALA A 488 33.01 5.03 26.40
C ALA A 488 31.53 5.48 26.39
N ASP A 489 31.14 6.32 27.34
CA ASP A 489 29.81 6.94 27.40
C ASP A 489 29.55 7.87 26.22
N ALA A 490 30.55 8.60 25.73
CA ALA A 490 30.44 9.43 24.54
C ALA A 490 30.18 8.60 23.27
N VAL A 491 30.82 7.43 23.14
CA VAL A 491 30.53 6.50 22.02
C VAL A 491 29.11 5.97 22.09
N THR A 492 28.65 5.56 23.29
CA THR A 492 27.25 5.13 23.50
C THR A 492 26.27 6.25 23.15
N ALA A 493 26.48 7.46 23.70
CA ALA A 493 25.61 8.60 23.45
C ALA A 493 25.55 9.00 21.96
N ALA A 494 26.67 8.89 21.23
CA ALA A 494 26.71 9.16 19.80
C ALA A 494 25.96 8.08 18.99
N ASN A 495 26.05 6.80 19.37
CA ASN A 495 25.23 5.74 18.76
C ASN A 495 23.73 5.96 19.03
N ASP A 496 23.36 6.28 20.26
CA ASP A 496 21.96 6.60 20.63
C ASP A 496 21.44 7.81 19.83
N ALA A 497 22.29 8.82 19.60
CA ALA A 497 21.94 9.98 18.79
C ALA A 497 21.70 9.63 17.31
N ILE A 498 22.47 8.70 16.75
CA ILE A 498 22.24 8.18 15.39
C ILE A 498 20.91 7.43 15.34
N GLU A 499 20.65 6.54 16.30
CA GLU A 499 19.39 5.79 16.36
C GLU A 499 18.19 6.73 16.46
N ALA A 500 18.23 7.72 17.35
CA ALA A 500 17.17 8.72 17.50
C ALA A 500 16.97 9.55 16.22
N ALA A 501 18.06 10.00 15.58
CA ALA A 501 17.96 10.75 14.33
C ALA A 501 17.40 9.89 13.19
N GLN A 502 17.71 8.59 13.15
CA GLN A 502 17.16 7.66 12.18
C GLN A 502 15.68 7.35 12.45
N GLU A 503 15.27 7.26 13.72
CA GLU A 503 13.86 7.11 14.10
C GLU A 503 13.03 8.30 13.62
N ASP A 504 13.55 9.53 13.71
CA ASP A 504 12.89 10.72 13.16
C ASP A 504 12.74 10.67 11.63
N VAL A 505 13.75 10.15 10.91
CA VAL A 505 13.69 9.94 9.45
C VAL A 505 12.62 8.91 9.10
N ASP A 506 12.62 7.78 9.80
CA ASP A 506 11.70 6.67 9.53
C ASP A 506 10.26 7.08 9.87
N ALA A 507 10.04 7.77 10.99
CA ALA A 507 8.72 8.30 11.38
C ALA A 507 8.16 9.27 10.33
N LEU A 508 8.99 10.16 9.77
CA LEU A 508 8.56 11.07 8.71
C LEU A 508 8.23 10.32 7.42
N ALA A 509 9.06 9.34 7.04
CA ALA A 509 8.83 8.52 5.86
C ALA A 509 7.50 7.74 5.96
N ASP A 510 7.26 7.10 7.11
CA ASP A 510 6.03 6.36 7.37
C ASP A 510 4.80 7.28 7.34
N ALA A 511 4.88 8.48 7.93
CA ALA A 511 3.79 9.45 7.90
C ALA A 511 3.49 9.96 6.47
N ILE A 512 4.54 10.17 5.65
CA ILE A 512 4.38 10.52 4.24
C ILE A 512 3.71 9.39 3.45
N GLU A 513 4.14 8.13 3.66
CA GLU A 513 3.55 6.97 3.00
C GLU A 513 2.06 6.84 3.36
N ALA A 514 1.71 6.96 4.64
CA ALA A 514 0.32 6.96 5.10
C ALA A 514 -0.51 8.08 4.47
N LEU A 515 0.03 9.30 4.35
CA LEU A 515 -0.63 10.42 3.69
C LEU A 515 -0.85 10.16 2.19
N GLU A 516 0.14 9.59 1.49
CA GLU A 516 0.01 9.24 0.07
C GLU A 516 -1.06 8.16 -0.14
N GLU A 517 -1.13 7.16 0.73
CA GLU A 517 -2.17 6.13 0.71
C GLU A 517 -3.57 6.73 0.97
N ALA A 518 -3.71 7.54 2.02
CA ALA A 518 -4.98 8.19 2.35
C ALA A 518 -5.47 9.13 1.23
N GLN A 519 -4.56 9.89 0.62
CA GLN A 519 -4.88 10.75 -0.52
C GLN A 519 -5.32 9.94 -1.75
N ALA A 520 -4.67 8.80 -2.02
CA ALA A 520 -5.06 7.94 -3.13
C ALA A 520 -6.49 7.38 -2.95
N LEU A 521 -6.88 7.06 -1.71
CA LEU A 521 -8.23 6.63 -1.38
C LEU A 521 -9.25 7.76 -1.58
N ALA A 522 -8.95 8.96 -1.08
CA ALA A 522 -9.81 10.13 -1.27
C ALA A 522 -10.00 10.47 -2.76
N ASP A 523 -8.92 10.41 -3.55
CA ASP A 523 -8.97 10.62 -5.01
C ASP A 523 -9.82 9.54 -5.71
N GLN A 524 -9.76 8.29 -5.24
CA GLN A 524 -10.57 7.20 -5.77
C GLN A 524 -12.05 7.40 -5.45
N GLU A 525 -12.39 7.79 -4.21
CA GLU A 525 -13.76 8.12 -3.82
C GLU A 525 -14.30 9.29 -4.67
N GLU A 526 -13.54 10.38 -4.80
CA GLU A 526 -13.92 11.53 -5.62
C GLU A 526 -14.19 11.12 -7.07
N ALA A 527 -13.33 10.27 -7.64
CA ALA A 527 -13.51 9.76 -9.01
C ALA A 527 -14.79 8.92 -9.16
N LEU A 528 -15.16 8.12 -8.16
CA LEU A 528 -16.39 7.33 -8.15
C LEU A 528 -17.63 8.23 -8.02
N VAL A 529 -17.58 9.25 -7.16
CA VAL A 529 -18.64 10.27 -7.04
C VAL A 529 -18.80 11.07 -8.34
N ASP A 530 -17.70 11.43 -8.98
CA ASP A 530 -17.68 12.08 -10.29
C ASP A 530 -18.27 11.18 -11.38
N ALA A 531 -18.03 9.87 -11.34
CA ALA A 531 -18.63 8.91 -12.27
C ALA A 531 -20.16 8.86 -12.14
N ILE A 532 -20.69 8.90 -10.91
CA ILE A 532 -22.13 9.00 -10.66
C ILE A 532 -22.68 10.31 -11.22
N THR A 533 -22.00 11.43 -10.96
CA THR A 533 -22.40 12.76 -11.45
C THR A 533 -22.40 12.79 -12.98
N ALA A 534 -21.36 12.25 -13.62
CA ALA A 534 -21.26 12.15 -15.08
C ALA A 534 -22.37 11.28 -15.69
N ALA A 535 -22.70 10.15 -15.04
CA ALA A 535 -23.81 9.29 -15.47
C ALA A 535 -25.16 10.03 -15.37
N GLN A 536 -25.39 10.79 -14.30
CA GLN A 536 -26.60 11.61 -14.15
C GLN A 536 -26.70 12.75 -15.18
N ASP A 537 -25.58 13.40 -15.49
CA ASP A 537 -25.53 14.49 -16.48
C ASP A 537 -25.76 14.02 -17.91
N GLU A 538 -25.52 12.74 -18.19
CA GLU A 538 -25.82 12.12 -19.48
C GLU A 538 -27.33 12.12 -19.77
N PHE A 539 -28.18 11.89 -18.78
CA PHE A 539 -29.63 12.00 -18.92
C PHE A 539 -30.06 13.42 -19.29
N LYS A 540 -29.50 14.42 -18.61
CA LYS A 540 -29.78 15.85 -18.87
C LYS A 540 -29.38 16.26 -20.28
N THR A 541 -28.25 15.74 -20.75
CA THR A 541 -27.75 15.98 -22.12
C THR A 541 -28.68 15.40 -23.18
N ASN A 542 -29.48 14.38 -22.82
CA ASN A 542 -30.45 13.73 -23.68
C ASN A 542 -31.91 14.13 -23.34
N ASP A 543 -32.11 15.33 -22.80
CA ASP A 543 -33.42 15.95 -22.50
C ASP A 543 -34.27 15.22 -21.42
N TYR A 544 -33.66 14.33 -20.63
CA TYR A 544 -34.27 13.72 -19.45
C TYR A 544 -33.94 14.48 -18.15
N ALA A 545 -34.81 14.40 -17.15
CA ALA A 545 -34.43 14.75 -15.79
C ALA A 545 -33.46 13.69 -15.22
N ALA A 546 -32.70 14.03 -14.18
CA ALA A 546 -31.87 13.04 -13.50
C ALA A 546 -32.76 11.95 -12.88
N PRO A 547 -32.38 10.66 -12.98
CA PRO A 547 -33.12 9.56 -12.36
C PRO A 547 -33.31 9.77 -10.86
N LYS A 548 -34.51 9.46 -10.39
CA LYS A 548 -34.87 9.60 -8.99
C LYS A 548 -35.45 8.29 -8.47
N MET A 549 -34.84 7.77 -7.41
CA MET A 549 -35.43 6.67 -6.63
C MET A 549 -36.79 7.11 -6.09
N LEU A 550 -37.79 6.27 -6.32
CA LEU A 550 -39.10 6.45 -5.75
C LEU A 550 -39.00 6.36 -4.23
N GLY A 551 -39.86 7.12 -3.57
CA GLY A 551 -40.25 6.84 -2.18
C GLY A 551 -41.77 6.75 -2.16
N ALA A 552 -42.39 6.86 -0.99
CA ALA A 552 -43.84 6.67 -0.84
C ALA A 552 -44.73 7.46 -1.84
N SER A 553 -44.29 8.63 -2.32
CA SER A 553 -44.97 9.34 -3.40
C SER A 553 -44.05 10.19 -4.26
N ALA A 554 -44.40 10.37 -5.52
CA ALA A 554 -43.74 11.25 -6.49
C ALA A 554 -44.74 12.03 -7.36
N PHE A 555 -44.24 13.05 -8.06
CA PHE A 555 -45.03 13.93 -8.92
C PHE A 555 -44.29 14.15 -10.24
N GLY A 556 -44.93 13.83 -11.37
CA GLY A 556 -44.46 14.13 -12.73
C GLY A 556 -44.59 15.61 -13.05
N THR A 557 -43.54 16.20 -13.58
CA THR A 557 -43.37 17.64 -13.77
C THR A 557 -43.64 18.03 -15.24
N SER A 558 -42.83 18.89 -15.83
CA SER A 558 -42.83 19.14 -17.27
C SER A 558 -41.53 18.73 -17.95
N ALA A 559 -40.54 18.31 -17.15
CA ALA A 559 -39.37 17.60 -17.64
C ALA A 559 -39.77 16.14 -17.92
N ALA A 560 -38.95 15.42 -18.68
CA ALA A 560 -39.09 13.98 -18.82
C ALA A 560 -38.54 13.31 -17.54
N ASP A 561 -39.38 13.14 -16.53
CA ASP A 561 -38.96 12.63 -15.23
C ASP A 561 -38.72 11.11 -15.28
N ILE A 562 -37.65 10.65 -14.63
CA ILE A 562 -37.33 9.22 -14.54
C ILE A 562 -37.52 8.76 -13.09
N PHE A 563 -38.51 7.91 -12.88
CA PHE A 563 -38.84 7.31 -11.60
C PHE A 563 -38.29 5.89 -11.53
N VAL A 564 -37.35 5.64 -10.62
CA VAL A 564 -36.73 4.32 -10.43
C VAL A 564 -37.36 3.65 -9.21
N VAL A 565 -37.82 2.41 -9.34
CA VAL A 565 -38.43 1.68 -8.21
C VAL A 565 -37.38 1.30 -7.16
N ASP A 566 -37.69 1.52 -5.88
CA ASP A 566 -36.82 1.33 -4.72
C ASP A 566 -37.22 0.12 -3.84
N GLY A 567 -38.13 -0.74 -4.33
CA GLY A 567 -38.68 -1.83 -3.54
C GLY A 567 -39.88 -1.46 -2.66
N ALA A 568 -40.26 -0.18 -2.58
CA ALA A 568 -41.39 0.28 -1.77
C ALA A 568 -42.66 0.53 -2.59
N ASN A 569 -43.82 0.31 -1.94
CA ASN A 569 -45.10 0.71 -2.51
C ASN A 569 -45.19 2.24 -2.61
N SER A 570 -45.54 2.74 -3.80
CA SER A 570 -45.42 4.16 -4.11
C SER A 570 -46.62 4.68 -4.90
N THR A 571 -46.83 6.00 -4.89
CA THR A 571 -47.85 6.68 -5.71
C THR A 571 -47.22 7.77 -6.56
N ILE A 572 -47.40 7.71 -7.88
CA ILE A 572 -46.96 8.76 -8.79
C ILE A 572 -48.18 9.54 -9.28
N THR A 573 -48.11 10.84 -9.09
CA THR A 573 -49.14 11.78 -9.55
C THR A 573 -48.69 12.51 -10.80
N SER A 574 -49.62 12.75 -11.74
CA SER A 574 -49.34 13.43 -13.02
C SER A 574 -48.36 12.73 -13.98
N PHE A 575 -48.12 11.42 -13.81
CA PHE A 575 -47.24 10.64 -14.68
C PHE A 575 -47.62 10.75 -16.16
N GLY A 576 -46.68 11.22 -17.00
CA GLY A 576 -46.83 11.38 -18.45
C GLY A 576 -47.87 12.44 -18.85
N ARG A 577 -48.39 13.22 -17.89
CA ARG A 577 -49.43 14.23 -18.15
C ARG A 577 -48.84 15.52 -18.73
N SER A 578 -47.58 15.78 -18.41
CA SER A 578 -46.76 16.88 -18.92
C SER A 578 -45.33 16.36 -18.88
N GLY A 579 -44.58 16.45 -19.99
CA GLY A 579 -43.29 15.76 -20.11
C GLY A 579 -43.43 14.27 -20.40
N ASP A 580 -42.36 13.70 -20.96
CA ASP A 580 -42.30 12.28 -21.36
C ASP A 580 -41.73 11.45 -20.19
N ASP A 581 -42.55 11.28 -19.14
CA ASP A 581 -42.14 10.59 -17.92
C ASP A 581 -41.92 9.09 -18.12
N VAL A 582 -40.98 8.54 -17.35
CA VAL A 582 -40.60 7.13 -17.36
C VAL A 582 -40.68 6.55 -15.95
N LEU A 583 -41.24 5.34 -15.83
CA LEU A 583 -41.11 4.49 -14.65
C LEU A 583 -40.22 3.29 -14.98
N TYR A 584 -39.06 3.20 -14.34
CA TYR A 584 -38.12 2.10 -14.48
C TYR A 584 -38.25 1.12 -13.32
N ILE A 585 -38.44 -0.16 -13.64
CA ILE A 585 -38.68 -1.24 -12.66
C ILE A 585 -37.54 -2.27 -12.58
N GLY A 586 -36.45 -2.05 -13.31
CA GLY A 586 -35.37 -3.04 -13.49
C GLY A 586 -35.57 -3.93 -14.72
N GLU A 587 -34.52 -4.65 -15.11
CA GLU A 587 -34.54 -5.56 -16.26
C GLU A 587 -35.12 -6.96 -15.91
N GLY A 588 -35.34 -7.81 -16.93
CA GLY A 588 -35.72 -9.22 -16.73
C GLY A 588 -37.22 -9.46 -16.47
N PHE A 589 -38.02 -8.40 -16.37
CA PHE A 589 -39.46 -8.49 -16.23
C PHE A 589 -40.18 -8.74 -17.56
N LYS A 590 -41.27 -9.52 -17.52
CA LYS A 590 -42.21 -9.68 -18.62
C LYS A 590 -43.53 -8.99 -18.31
N LEU A 591 -44.09 -8.25 -19.27
CA LEU A 591 -45.45 -7.75 -19.13
C LEU A 591 -46.45 -8.90 -19.20
N ASN A 592 -47.30 -9.00 -18.18
CA ASN A 592 -48.47 -9.85 -18.24
C ASN A 592 -49.56 -9.17 -19.07
N GLU A 593 -49.75 -9.63 -20.31
CA GLU A 593 -50.70 -9.04 -21.26
C GLU A 593 -52.17 -9.14 -20.82
N THR A 594 -52.49 -9.92 -19.79
CA THR A 594 -53.87 -10.13 -19.35
C THR A 594 -54.32 -9.18 -18.25
N GLY A 595 -53.38 -8.54 -17.53
CA GLY A 595 -53.65 -7.74 -16.33
C GLY A 595 -54.32 -8.52 -15.19
N ASP A 596 -54.45 -9.85 -15.31
CA ASP A 596 -55.07 -10.72 -14.33
C ASP A 596 -53.99 -11.33 -13.44
N LEU A 597 -53.89 -10.84 -12.21
CA LEU A 597 -52.95 -11.31 -11.18
C LEU A 597 -53.07 -12.82 -10.87
N LYS A 598 -54.11 -13.50 -11.41
CA LYS A 598 -54.30 -14.95 -11.29
C LYS A 598 -53.77 -15.73 -12.49
N LYS A 599 -53.00 -15.11 -13.39
CA LYS A 599 -52.46 -15.75 -14.60
C LYS A 599 -50.98 -15.48 -14.81
N GLY A 600 -50.18 -15.68 -13.77
CA GLY A 600 -48.73 -15.49 -13.83
C GLY A 600 -47.93 -16.68 -14.34
N ASP A 601 -46.67 -16.42 -14.70
CA ASP A 601 -45.62 -17.34 -15.14
C ASP A 601 -44.62 -17.59 -14.00
N ASN A 602 -44.56 -18.83 -13.50
CA ASN A 602 -43.63 -19.19 -12.43
C ASN A 602 -42.16 -19.30 -12.85
N ALA A 603 -41.84 -19.04 -14.12
CA ALA A 603 -40.49 -19.11 -14.65
C ALA A 603 -39.89 -17.73 -14.96
N ALA A 604 -40.63 -16.63 -14.78
CA ALA A 604 -40.15 -15.27 -15.04
C ALA A 604 -40.77 -14.28 -14.07
N LEU A 605 -40.04 -13.22 -13.72
CA LEU A 605 -40.63 -12.09 -13.01
C LEU A 605 -41.59 -11.36 -13.94
N GLU A 606 -42.77 -11.01 -13.45
CA GLU A 606 -43.78 -10.30 -14.22
C GLU A 606 -44.10 -8.90 -13.68
N VAL A 607 -44.61 -8.08 -14.59
CA VAL A 607 -45.28 -6.82 -14.27
C VAL A 607 -46.71 -6.85 -14.78
N PHE A 608 -47.64 -6.33 -13.99
CA PHE A 608 -49.07 -6.28 -14.29
C PHE A 608 -49.57 -4.85 -14.26
N PHE A 609 -50.31 -4.44 -15.29
CA PHE A 609 -51.05 -3.17 -15.29
C PHE A 609 -52.50 -3.45 -14.91
N VAL A 610 -52.91 -2.99 -13.72
CA VAL A 610 -54.25 -3.25 -13.17
C VAL A 610 -55.02 -1.94 -13.06
N GLN A 611 -56.07 -1.78 -13.88
CA GLN A 611 -56.94 -0.61 -13.81
C GLN A 611 -57.73 -0.59 -12.48
N SER A 612 -57.66 0.53 -11.76
CA SER A 612 -58.34 0.77 -10.49
C SER A 612 -59.02 2.14 -10.48
N GLY A 613 -60.29 2.18 -10.87
CA GLY A 613 -61.01 3.45 -11.04
C GLY A 613 -60.40 4.28 -12.18
N SER A 614 -59.97 5.50 -11.88
CA SER A 614 -59.26 6.39 -12.81
C SER A 614 -57.73 6.26 -12.76
N ASN A 615 -57.22 5.27 -12.04
CA ASN A 615 -55.78 5.09 -11.81
C ASN A 615 -55.35 3.72 -12.35
N THR A 616 -54.07 3.58 -12.63
CA THR A 616 -53.45 2.28 -12.88
C THR A 616 -52.61 1.88 -11.67
N VAL A 617 -52.70 0.63 -11.25
CA VAL A 617 -51.77 0.04 -10.29
C VAL A 617 -50.83 -0.87 -11.07
N VAL A 618 -49.56 -0.48 -11.12
CA VAL A 618 -48.47 -1.32 -11.62
C VAL A 618 -48.04 -2.24 -10.48
N THR A 619 -48.29 -3.54 -10.65
CA THR A 619 -47.85 -4.56 -9.69
C THR A 619 -46.61 -5.24 -10.25
N ILE A 620 -45.53 -5.26 -9.48
CA ILE A 620 -44.22 -5.77 -9.85
C ILE A 620 -43.92 -6.96 -8.93
N GLU A 621 -43.61 -8.12 -9.51
CA GLU A 621 -43.23 -9.29 -8.74
C GLU A 621 -41.84 -9.12 -8.14
N THR A 622 -41.64 -9.56 -6.88
CA THR A 622 -40.28 -9.69 -6.31
C THR A 622 -39.76 -11.12 -6.36
N VAL A 623 -40.65 -12.08 -6.62
CA VAL A 623 -40.35 -13.51 -6.80
C VAL A 623 -41.29 -14.05 -7.88
N ALA A 624 -40.77 -14.80 -8.86
CA ALA A 624 -41.59 -15.35 -9.94
C ALA A 624 -42.60 -16.38 -9.42
N PHE A 625 -43.89 -16.24 -9.76
CA PHE A 625 -44.92 -17.17 -9.28
C PHE A 625 -46.03 -17.47 -10.29
N GLY A 626 -46.64 -18.66 -10.15
CA GLY A 626 -47.53 -19.24 -11.16
C GLY A 626 -49.03 -19.11 -10.86
N SER A 627 -49.46 -18.02 -10.21
CA SER A 627 -50.82 -17.70 -9.75
C SER A 627 -51.38 -18.34 -8.45
N ASN A 628 -51.37 -17.55 -7.36
CA ASN A 628 -52.41 -17.42 -6.30
C ASN A 628 -51.93 -16.41 -5.24
N SER A 629 -52.65 -15.29 -5.10
CA SER A 629 -52.24 -14.03 -4.46
C SER A 629 -51.93 -14.08 -2.94
N ALA A 630 -50.65 -14.23 -2.57
CA ALA A 630 -50.12 -13.86 -1.25
C ALA A 630 -48.62 -13.51 -1.24
N ASP A 631 -47.96 -13.43 -2.40
CA ASP A 631 -46.51 -13.27 -2.51
C ASP A 631 -46.07 -11.80 -2.47
N ALA A 632 -44.78 -11.57 -2.23
CA ALA A 632 -44.22 -10.23 -2.11
C ALA A 632 -44.27 -9.49 -3.47
N GLU A 633 -45.03 -8.40 -3.50
CA GLU A 633 -45.27 -7.57 -4.67
C GLU A 633 -45.01 -6.10 -4.31
N ILE A 634 -44.39 -5.36 -5.23
CA ILE A 634 -44.28 -3.91 -5.16
C ILE A 634 -45.43 -3.31 -5.97
N LYS A 635 -46.10 -2.29 -5.43
CA LYS A 635 -47.27 -1.66 -6.04
C LYS A 635 -47.04 -0.17 -6.24
N ILE A 636 -47.05 0.24 -7.50
CA ILE A 636 -46.92 1.64 -7.89
C ILE A 636 -48.25 2.12 -8.44
N THR A 637 -48.88 3.07 -7.77
CA THR A 637 -50.16 3.66 -8.21
C THR A 637 -49.90 4.89 -9.07
N LEU A 638 -50.26 4.83 -10.36
CA LEU A 638 -50.23 5.95 -11.29
C LEU A 638 -51.60 6.63 -11.30
N THR A 639 -51.70 7.82 -10.72
CA THR A 639 -53.00 8.49 -10.58
C THR A 639 -53.45 9.16 -11.87
N GLY A 640 -54.69 8.92 -12.29
CA GLY A 640 -55.25 9.57 -13.49
C GLY A 640 -54.76 8.99 -14.82
N VAL A 641 -54.08 7.83 -14.77
CA VAL A 641 -53.56 7.11 -15.95
C VAL A 641 -54.49 5.93 -16.26
N ASP A 642 -54.68 5.66 -17.56
CA ASP A 642 -55.38 4.47 -18.05
C ASP A 642 -54.34 3.38 -18.34
N ALA A 643 -54.61 2.14 -17.90
CA ALA A 643 -53.71 1.01 -18.07
C ALA A 643 -53.48 0.65 -19.54
N ASP A 644 -54.48 0.89 -20.40
CA ASP A 644 -54.40 0.61 -21.84
C ASP A 644 -53.48 1.59 -22.58
N ASP A 645 -53.19 2.75 -21.99
CA ASP A 645 -52.29 3.78 -22.56
C ASP A 645 -50.83 3.56 -22.15
N LEU A 646 -50.55 2.59 -21.26
CA LEU A 646 -49.19 2.28 -20.83
C LEU A 646 -48.50 1.33 -21.81
N THR A 647 -47.22 1.62 -22.07
CA THR A 647 -46.34 0.73 -22.81
C THR A 647 -45.23 0.20 -21.89
N PHE A 648 -44.83 -1.05 -22.10
CA PHE A 648 -43.73 -1.69 -21.39
C PHE A 648 -42.67 -2.15 -22.38
N ASN A 649 -41.42 -1.77 -22.16
CA ASN A 649 -40.27 -2.25 -22.92
C ASN A 649 -39.06 -2.40 -22.02
N ASN A 650 -38.52 -3.61 -21.88
CA ASN A 650 -37.30 -3.91 -21.11
C ASN A 650 -37.21 -3.22 -19.73
N GLY A 651 -38.26 -3.30 -18.91
CA GLY A 651 -38.26 -2.67 -17.58
C GLY A 651 -38.68 -1.21 -17.56
N ILE A 652 -38.88 -0.58 -18.72
CA ILE A 652 -39.32 0.81 -18.84
C ILE A 652 -40.83 0.84 -19.12
N ILE A 653 -41.55 1.61 -18.31
CA ILE A 653 -42.97 1.89 -18.46
C ILE A 653 -43.12 3.37 -18.83
N THR A 654 -43.85 3.63 -19.91
CA THR A 654 -44.14 4.99 -20.40
C THR A 654 -45.62 5.12 -20.74
N LEU A 655 -46.10 6.36 -20.82
CA LEU A 655 -47.44 6.68 -21.32
C LEU A 655 -47.38 6.97 -22.83
N GLY A 656 -48.20 6.28 -23.63
CA GLY A 656 -48.17 6.30 -25.10
C GLY A 656 -49.06 7.34 -25.79
#